data_AF-A0A3D2H0M3-F1
#
_entry.id   AF-A0A3D2H0M3-F1
#
_cell.length_a   1.000
_cell.length_b   1.000
_cell.length_c   1.000
_cell.angle_alpha   90.00
_cell.angle_beta   90.00
_cell.angle_gamma   90.00
#
_symmetry.space_group_name_H-M   'P 1'
#
loop_
_entity.id
_entity.type
_entity.pdbx_description
1 polymer ?
#
loop_
_entity_poly.entity_id
_entity_poly.type
_entity_poly.pdbx_seq_one_letter_code
_entity_poly.pdbx_strand_id
1 'polypeptide(L)'
;MNQALLSGIASKAYDKLLKAAESKQPIAVTGLPDTMAAYIASKLCADTGKKVLLISGNDLKAAHDAEDGQQLLETGVACLPGGEIDLTRGASSHESAWRRLEALARAQEGNIRLLCTSMDAALQRMGSADRFREETIRLAPGDRIDLNDLIRRLTAMGYERVSMVEGKGQCALRGGIIDVYPPACSQSLRIEFFDDEVDSIREFDCISQRSLDSVEKCTLTPATEVLLPTAEAEKAARRMRDAIERQGGDLTPASSTLFSDLPPLPEDDADAPDFFDKNITPKIREKQQTAARKAELERRRAQLMADADMLAEGLPFKRIRAWLTVLTDDTYTVLDWFEPDIVVLSDPNLLRKRAEERRAGFAEDLEGAMSRDEAVKEQETLLMDWDELLRHVQGYATVAVTEFLEGMAGVAVKDAADLGVQRVAGYSSQLRPLAEDCDGWLREGYRVAVLCGGVARGQRLAAALEEHDVAASFAEKIDKLPEECVQVLPGTLTHGFIWEEARLIVVSDTDVYGTGYRKAKKRQAAGEKIAAFTDLKPGDFVVHEEHGVGIYLGTAQMKNGGTRRDYLQIQYQGSDKLYVPIEALSRVQRYIGNPANPPKLNKLGGGDWQKQKAKVKEGLKKMAFDLVKLYARRSQETGFAFSADTPWQREFEDMFPYELTPDQEQSVKEITADMESPRNMDRLLCGDVGYGKTEVSLRAAFKALMDSKQVAILAPTTILAQQHYNTVLKRFKGFPVKVDVLSRFRTAKETKDVLRRVKEGEIDILVGTHRILGKDVQFKNLGLLIVDEEQRFGVQHKEIIKNMKHQVDVLTLSATPIPRTLHMSMVGIRDMSVLETPPEERLPVQTRVIDYNDGVIRDAILREVSRGGQVYFLYNSVQTIGAFYERLKQLVPEARIGVAHGQMREHGLEDVMMDFYGGSYDVLLCTTIIESGLDVPTANTLIVFDADRFGLSQLYQLRGRVGRSNRQAYAYFTIRPERSLSETAEKRLEAIREFTEFGAGFRIAMRDLEIRGAGNILGPEQHGHLATVGYDMYCKLMEETLQEARAEQEGLPPAKPHLETRVDIKVDAYLPDDYVHDDRQRMEMYKRIASLTTQADREDITDELLDRFGEVPPVVETLLDVAQVRVLANQLGVSLVTYKRGGFLVMKLNAEYMPDQAAFIPAMAMTDKRLMPSTTAPDVLLLVDPTLGEYAMLSEAVKVLGKLNENIETMLKKQKKGEKHENT
;
A
#
# COMPACT_ATOMS: atom_id res chain seq x y z
N MET A 1 -11.29 -22.28 -23.04
CA MET A 1 -9.98 -22.10 -22.37
C MET A 1 -9.54 -23.41 -21.71
N ASN A 2 -10.40 -24.25 -21.09
CA ASN A 2 -9.94 -25.58 -20.62
C ASN A 2 -10.97 -26.75 -20.65
N GLN A 3 -12.07 -26.68 -21.42
CA GLN A 3 -12.95 -27.86 -21.57
C GLN A 3 -12.19 -29.10 -22.07
N ALA A 4 -11.11 -28.95 -22.82
CA ALA A 4 -10.25 -30.08 -23.24
C ALA A 4 -9.61 -30.85 -22.08
N LEU A 5 -9.30 -30.19 -20.95
CA LEU A 5 -8.74 -30.85 -19.76
C LEU A 5 -9.81 -31.58 -18.93
N LEU A 6 -11.09 -31.24 -19.12
CA LEU A 6 -12.22 -31.83 -18.40
C LEU A 6 -13.00 -32.85 -19.25
N SER A 7 -12.97 -32.71 -20.58
CA SER A 7 -13.75 -33.48 -21.55
C SER A 7 -12.96 -34.64 -22.18
N GLY A 8 -13.67 -35.69 -22.61
CA GLY A 8 -13.06 -36.79 -23.38
C GLY A 8 -12.21 -37.77 -22.58
N ILE A 9 -12.34 -37.77 -21.25
CA ILE A 9 -11.67 -38.69 -20.32
C ILE A 9 -12.65 -39.82 -19.96
N ALA A 10 -12.28 -41.07 -20.24
CA ALA A 10 -13.05 -42.24 -19.86
C ALA A 10 -12.31 -43.00 -18.75
N SER A 11 -12.90 -43.06 -17.56
CA SER A 11 -12.39 -43.83 -16.40
C SER A 11 -13.57 -44.52 -15.74
N LYS A 12 -13.46 -45.84 -15.49
CA LYS A 12 -14.54 -46.59 -14.82
C LYS A 12 -14.68 -46.14 -13.37
N ALA A 13 -13.58 -45.79 -12.73
CA ALA A 13 -13.58 -45.28 -11.36
C ALA A 13 -14.25 -43.90 -11.29
N TYR A 14 -14.01 -43.02 -12.27
CA TYR A 14 -14.73 -41.74 -12.36
C TYR A 14 -16.22 -41.91 -12.70
N ASP A 15 -16.59 -42.82 -13.61
CA ASP A 15 -17.99 -43.10 -13.92
C ASP A 15 -18.76 -43.61 -12.68
N LYS A 16 -18.08 -44.37 -11.82
CA LYS A 16 -18.62 -44.81 -10.53
C LYS A 16 -18.84 -43.64 -9.59
N LEU A 17 -17.88 -42.73 -9.48
CA LEU A 17 -17.99 -41.47 -8.73
C LEU A 17 -19.16 -40.62 -9.24
N LEU A 18 -19.28 -40.45 -10.57
CA LEU A 18 -20.35 -39.67 -11.18
C LEU A 18 -21.73 -40.23 -10.84
N LYS A 19 -21.92 -41.56 -10.98
CA LYS A 19 -23.16 -42.24 -10.61
C LYS A 19 -23.49 -42.09 -9.12
N ALA A 20 -22.50 -42.18 -8.24
CA ALA A 20 -22.69 -41.98 -6.80
C ALA A 20 -23.12 -40.54 -6.49
N ALA A 21 -22.47 -39.55 -7.11
CA ALA A 21 -22.83 -38.14 -6.97
C ALA A 21 -24.24 -37.84 -7.50
N GLU A 22 -24.65 -38.44 -8.62
CA GLU A 22 -26.00 -38.29 -9.18
C GLU A 22 -27.09 -38.93 -8.30
N SER A 23 -26.78 -40.09 -7.72
CA SER A 23 -27.70 -40.85 -6.85
C SER A 23 -27.68 -40.41 -5.38
N LYS A 24 -26.94 -39.33 -5.06
CA LYS A 24 -26.75 -38.79 -3.70
C LYS A 24 -26.22 -39.84 -2.70
N GLN A 25 -25.37 -40.75 -3.17
CA GLN A 25 -24.71 -41.73 -2.31
C GLN A 25 -23.34 -41.21 -1.86
N PRO A 26 -23.04 -41.22 -0.54
CA PRO A 26 -21.71 -40.86 -0.06
C PRO A 26 -20.65 -41.83 -0.57
N ILE A 27 -19.60 -41.30 -1.19
CA ILE A 27 -18.51 -42.09 -1.78
C ILE A 27 -17.14 -41.53 -1.35
N ALA A 28 -16.19 -42.43 -1.10
CA ALA A 28 -14.79 -42.08 -0.91
C ALA A 28 -14.02 -42.19 -2.23
N VAL A 29 -13.14 -41.23 -2.49
CA VAL A 29 -12.26 -41.24 -3.65
C VAL A 29 -10.83 -41.34 -3.16
N THR A 30 -10.12 -42.38 -3.59
CA THR A 30 -8.74 -42.67 -3.21
C THR A 30 -7.77 -42.64 -4.38
N GLY A 31 -6.47 -42.72 -4.08
CA GLY A 31 -5.42 -42.66 -5.09
C GLY A 31 -5.36 -41.29 -5.77
N LEU A 32 -5.59 -40.23 -5.01
CA LEU A 32 -5.50 -38.85 -5.47
C LEU A 32 -4.67 -38.04 -4.48
N PRO A 33 -3.69 -37.26 -4.95
CA PRO A 33 -3.11 -36.19 -4.13
C PRO A 33 -4.19 -35.17 -3.74
N ASP A 34 -4.11 -34.63 -2.52
CA ASP A 34 -5.04 -33.61 -2.01
C ASP A 34 -5.16 -32.35 -2.91
N THR A 35 -4.13 -32.09 -3.71
CA THR A 35 -4.07 -30.99 -4.66
C THR A 35 -5.00 -31.17 -5.86
N MET A 36 -5.53 -32.39 -6.10
CA MET A 36 -6.52 -32.65 -7.14
C MET A 36 -7.98 -32.55 -6.69
N ALA A 37 -8.24 -32.26 -5.42
CA ALA A 37 -9.61 -32.06 -4.94
C ALA A 37 -10.35 -30.98 -5.76
N ALA A 38 -9.66 -29.87 -6.10
CA ALA A 38 -10.17 -28.82 -6.98
C ALA A 38 -10.45 -29.30 -8.41
N TYR A 39 -9.60 -30.15 -8.97
CA TYR A 39 -9.80 -30.74 -10.30
C TYR A 39 -11.03 -31.65 -10.32
N ILE A 40 -11.18 -32.54 -9.33
CA ILE A 40 -12.35 -33.43 -9.22
C ILE A 40 -13.63 -32.62 -9.00
N ALA A 41 -13.61 -31.61 -8.12
CA ALA A 41 -14.76 -30.73 -7.90
C ALA A 41 -15.14 -29.97 -9.17
N SER A 42 -14.15 -29.47 -9.93
CA SER A 42 -14.36 -28.79 -11.21
C SER A 42 -14.92 -29.73 -12.28
N LYS A 43 -14.42 -30.97 -12.35
CA LYS A 43 -14.89 -31.99 -13.29
C LYS A 43 -16.32 -32.44 -12.98
N LEU A 44 -16.65 -32.68 -11.71
CA LEU A 44 -18.02 -32.97 -11.27
C LEU A 44 -18.95 -31.81 -11.62
N CYS A 45 -18.53 -30.57 -11.37
CA CYS A 45 -19.30 -29.38 -11.73
C CYS A 45 -19.54 -29.33 -13.25
N ALA A 46 -18.51 -29.54 -14.07
CA ALA A 46 -18.61 -29.51 -15.53
C ALA A 46 -19.52 -30.61 -16.10
N ASP A 47 -19.34 -31.86 -15.65
CA ASP A 47 -20.06 -33.03 -16.19
C ASP A 47 -21.52 -33.09 -15.72
N THR A 48 -21.80 -32.72 -14.46
CA THR A 48 -23.16 -32.85 -13.90
C THR A 48 -24.05 -31.62 -14.13
N GLY A 49 -23.46 -30.45 -14.41
CA GLY A 49 -24.24 -29.21 -14.41
C GLY A 49 -24.46 -28.58 -13.04
N LYS A 50 -24.16 -29.31 -11.95
CA LYS A 50 -24.62 -29.02 -10.58
C LYS A 50 -23.71 -28.09 -9.79
N LYS A 51 -24.23 -27.56 -8.67
CA LYS A 51 -23.45 -26.75 -7.71
C LYS A 51 -22.61 -27.64 -6.79
N VAL A 52 -21.33 -27.32 -6.65
CA VAL A 52 -20.36 -28.08 -5.86
C VAL A 52 -19.75 -27.19 -4.78
N LEU A 53 -19.77 -27.64 -3.52
CA LEU A 53 -19.05 -27.01 -2.41
C LEU A 53 -17.81 -27.85 -2.09
N LEU A 54 -16.62 -27.27 -2.19
CA LEU A 54 -15.36 -27.89 -1.79
C LEU A 54 -14.90 -27.33 -0.44
N ILE A 55 -14.76 -28.18 0.57
CA ILE A 55 -14.25 -27.82 1.90
C ILE A 55 -12.80 -28.30 2.01
N SER A 56 -11.89 -27.34 2.18
CA SER A 56 -10.45 -27.55 2.27
C SER A 56 -9.90 -27.23 3.68
N GLY A 57 -8.73 -27.76 4.01
CA GLY A 57 -8.18 -27.65 5.38
C GLY A 57 -7.93 -26.24 5.91
N ASN A 58 -7.63 -25.25 5.07
CA ASN A 58 -7.37 -23.87 5.52
C ASN A 58 -7.67 -22.85 4.41
N ASP A 59 -7.69 -21.56 4.76
CA ASP A 59 -8.01 -20.46 3.84
C ASP A 59 -7.06 -20.40 2.62
N LEU A 60 -5.77 -20.72 2.80
CA LEU A 60 -4.79 -20.68 1.72
C LEU A 60 -5.04 -21.80 0.71
N LYS A 61 -5.29 -23.03 1.19
CA LYS A 61 -5.66 -24.16 0.34
C LYS A 61 -6.97 -23.90 -0.40
N ALA A 62 -7.99 -23.36 0.30
CA ALA A 62 -9.26 -23.01 -0.32
C ALA A 62 -9.11 -21.93 -1.42
N ALA A 63 -8.22 -20.95 -1.22
CA ALA A 63 -7.89 -19.95 -2.24
C ALA A 63 -7.18 -20.57 -3.45
N HIS A 64 -6.18 -21.43 -3.24
CA HIS A 64 -5.51 -22.16 -4.33
C HIS A 64 -6.49 -23.06 -5.09
N ASP A 65 -7.38 -23.76 -4.38
CA ASP A 65 -8.41 -24.60 -4.99
C ASP A 65 -9.41 -23.80 -5.83
N ALA A 66 -9.77 -22.59 -5.38
CA ALA A 66 -10.60 -21.68 -6.15
C ALA A 66 -9.88 -21.15 -7.40
N GLU A 67 -8.59 -20.83 -7.30
CA GLU A 67 -7.77 -20.38 -8.43
C GLU A 67 -7.65 -21.48 -9.49
N ASP A 68 -7.32 -22.70 -9.07
CA ASP A 68 -7.25 -23.86 -9.97
C ASP A 68 -8.63 -24.13 -10.62
N GLY A 69 -9.71 -24.01 -9.83
CA GLY A 69 -11.07 -24.09 -10.36
C GLY A 69 -11.41 -23.01 -11.39
N GLN A 70 -10.98 -21.75 -11.16
CA GLN A 70 -11.15 -20.66 -12.12
C GLN A 70 -10.41 -20.93 -13.44
N GLN A 71 -9.22 -21.52 -13.38
CA GLN A 71 -8.44 -21.89 -14.56
C GLN A 71 -9.10 -23.01 -15.37
N LEU A 72 -9.84 -23.91 -14.71
CA LEU A 72 -10.52 -25.04 -15.34
C LEU A 72 -11.92 -24.71 -15.88
N LEU A 73 -12.72 -23.95 -15.12
CA LEU A 73 -14.12 -23.62 -15.43
C LEU A 73 -14.32 -22.25 -16.09
N GLU A 74 -13.28 -21.40 -16.14
CA GLU A 74 -13.25 -20.00 -16.61
C GLU A 74 -14.12 -19.02 -15.79
N THR A 75 -15.35 -19.41 -15.45
CA THR A 75 -16.31 -18.59 -14.73
C THR A 75 -17.08 -19.43 -13.70
N GLY A 76 -17.72 -18.76 -12.76
CA GLY A 76 -18.57 -19.41 -11.76
C GLY A 76 -17.83 -20.14 -10.66
N VAL A 77 -16.62 -19.69 -10.31
CA VAL A 77 -15.86 -20.17 -9.15
C VAL A 77 -15.58 -19.03 -8.18
N ALA A 78 -15.71 -19.28 -6.88
CA ALA A 78 -15.35 -18.33 -5.83
C ALA A 78 -14.73 -19.02 -4.61
N CYS A 79 -14.08 -18.23 -3.75
CA CYS A 79 -13.53 -18.67 -2.47
C CYS A 79 -14.25 -17.95 -1.33
N LEU A 80 -14.79 -18.70 -0.36
CA LEU A 80 -15.30 -18.16 0.89
C LEU A 80 -14.28 -18.40 2.02
N PRO A 81 -13.53 -17.37 2.45
CA PRO A 81 -12.59 -17.49 3.56
C PRO A 81 -13.31 -17.55 4.92
N GLY A 82 -12.62 -18.08 5.93
CA GLY A 82 -13.15 -18.15 7.30
C GLY A 82 -13.34 -16.77 7.91
N GLY A 83 -12.39 -15.88 7.68
CA GLY A 83 -12.37 -14.56 8.28
C GLY A 83 -12.21 -14.58 9.81
N GLU A 84 -11.85 -13.43 10.36
CA GLU A 84 -11.57 -13.31 11.79
C GLU A 84 -12.88 -13.09 12.57
N ILE A 85 -13.03 -13.81 13.68
CA ILE A 85 -14.07 -13.53 14.68
C ILE A 85 -13.40 -12.69 15.77
N ASP A 86 -13.70 -11.40 15.82
CA ASP A 86 -13.13 -10.52 16.83
C ASP A 86 -13.96 -10.57 18.13
N LEU A 87 -13.39 -11.22 19.15
CA LEU A 87 -13.94 -11.29 20.50
C LEU A 87 -13.41 -10.17 21.42
N THR A 88 -12.42 -9.41 20.98
CA THR A 88 -11.78 -8.33 21.76
C THR A 88 -11.94 -7.00 21.05
N ARG A 89 -11.39 -5.88 21.54
CA ARG A 89 -11.41 -4.62 20.78
C ARG A 89 -10.16 -4.42 19.91
N GLY A 90 -9.41 -5.48 19.64
CA GLY A 90 -8.27 -5.44 18.73
C GLY A 90 -8.73 -5.16 17.29
N ALA A 91 -8.06 -4.25 16.59
CA ALA A 91 -8.45 -3.93 15.22
C ALA A 91 -8.25 -5.13 14.27
N SER A 92 -9.35 -5.77 13.84
CA SER A 92 -9.34 -6.82 12.81
C SER A 92 -9.15 -6.23 11.41
N SER A 93 -8.57 -7.00 10.48
CA SER A 93 -8.42 -6.57 9.09
C SER A 93 -9.78 -6.53 8.37
N HIS A 94 -10.22 -5.35 7.93
CA HIS A 94 -11.45 -5.16 7.15
C HIS A 94 -11.40 -5.92 5.82
N GLU A 95 -10.21 -6.18 5.27
CA GLU A 95 -10.04 -6.85 3.97
C GLU A 95 -10.60 -8.28 3.95
N SER A 96 -10.44 -9.02 5.05
CA SER A 96 -10.94 -10.40 5.13
C SER A 96 -12.48 -10.42 5.18
N ALA A 97 -13.09 -9.50 5.92
CA ALA A 97 -14.54 -9.32 5.94
C ALA A 97 -15.09 -8.96 4.56
N TRP A 98 -14.40 -8.07 3.82
CA TRP A 98 -14.80 -7.69 2.46
C TRP A 98 -14.74 -8.85 1.46
N ARG A 99 -13.65 -9.64 1.45
CA ARG A 99 -13.55 -10.82 0.58
C ARG A 99 -14.65 -11.83 0.87
N ARG A 100 -15.02 -11.98 2.14
CA ARG A 100 -16.10 -12.86 2.57
C ARG A 100 -17.46 -12.35 2.08
N LEU A 101 -17.77 -11.07 2.28
CA LEU A 101 -19.00 -10.44 1.78
C LEU A 101 -19.11 -10.50 0.25
N GLU A 102 -18.00 -10.32 -0.48
CA GLU A 102 -17.94 -10.49 -1.93
C GLU A 102 -18.30 -11.91 -2.37
N ALA A 103 -17.73 -12.93 -1.71
CA ALA A 103 -18.04 -14.33 -2.00
C ALA A 103 -19.52 -14.65 -1.74
N LEU A 104 -20.08 -14.13 -0.65
CA LEU A 104 -21.48 -14.31 -0.30
C LEU A 104 -22.44 -13.61 -1.26
N ALA A 105 -22.13 -12.38 -1.67
CA ALA A 105 -22.91 -11.67 -2.69
C ALA A 105 -22.93 -12.43 -4.02
N ARG A 106 -21.76 -12.93 -4.47
CA ARG A 106 -21.66 -13.73 -5.70
C ARG A 106 -22.40 -15.07 -5.59
N ALA A 107 -22.47 -15.66 -4.40
CA ALA A 107 -23.25 -16.88 -4.16
C ALA A 107 -24.75 -16.61 -4.29
N GLN A 108 -25.23 -15.47 -3.77
CA GLN A 108 -26.62 -15.05 -3.86
C GLN A 108 -27.09 -14.74 -5.29
N GLU A 109 -26.22 -14.18 -6.13
CA GLU A 109 -26.55 -13.93 -7.53
C GLU A 109 -26.77 -15.21 -8.34
N GLY A 110 -26.39 -16.38 -7.81
CA GLY A 110 -26.48 -17.67 -8.50
C GLY A 110 -25.40 -17.86 -9.58
N ASN A 111 -24.44 -16.95 -9.64
CA ASN A 111 -23.37 -16.95 -10.64
C ASN A 111 -22.25 -17.95 -10.33
N ILE A 112 -22.29 -18.63 -9.18
CA ILE A 112 -21.28 -19.60 -8.73
C ILE A 112 -21.80 -21.03 -8.88
N ARG A 113 -20.98 -21.88 -9.50
CA ARG A 113 -21.18 -23.33 -9.60
C ARG A 113 -20.19 -24.12 -8.76
N LEU A 114 -19.00 -23.58 -8.49
CA LEU A 114 -18.03 -24.15 -7.54
C LEU A 114 -17.67 -23.13 -6.46
N LEU A 115 -18.02 -23.43 -5.21
CA LEU A 115 -17.60 -22.63 -4.06
C LEU A 115 -16.52 -23.40 -3.31
N CYS A 116 -15.31 -22.85 -3.24
CA CYS A 116 -14.26 -23.40 -2.39
C CYS A 116 -14.28 -22.66 -1.05
N THR A 117 -14.19 -23.38 0.06
CA THR A 117 -14.21 -22.78 1.39
C THR A 117 -13.26 -23.51 2.33
N SER A 118 -12.81 -22.83 3.38
CA SER A 118 -11.97 -23.46 4.39
C SER A 118 -12.79 -24.13 5.48
N MET A 119 -12.15 -25.05 6.19
CA MET A 119 -12.71 -25.64 7.41
C MET A 119 -13.10 -24.55 8.43
N ASP A 120 -12.29 -23.49 8.55
CA ASP A 120 -12.55 -22.38 9.46
C ASP A 120 -13.82 -21.59 9.10
N ALA A 121 -14.17 -21.50 7.81
CA ALA A 121 -15.42 -20.90 7.35
C ALA A 121 -16.61 -21.85 7.52
N ALA A 122 -16.42 -23.13 7.20
CA ALA A 122 -17.47 -24.14 7.24
C ALA A 122 -18.04 -24.36 8.65
N LEU A 123 -17.23 -24.16 9.69
CA LEU A 123 -17.66 -24.27 11.09
C LEU A 123 -18.47 -23.08 11.59
N GLN A 124 -18.48 -21.95 10.89
CA GLN A 124 -19.08 -20.74 11.41
C GLN A 124 -20.57 -20.67 11.15
N ARG A 125 -21.30 -20.20 12.16
CA ARG A 125 -22.68 -19.75 12.00
C ARG A 125 -22.71 -18.38 11.32
N MET A 126 -23.71 -18.19 10.48
CA MET A 126 -23.87 -17.07 9.57
C MET A 126 -25.25 -16.43 9.72
N GLY A 127 -25.36 -15.15 9.34
CA GLY A 127 -26.64 -14.46 9.21
C GLY A 127 -27.49 -15.05 8.08
N SER A 128 -28.74 -14.59 7.97
CA SER A 128 -29.68 -15.09 6.97
C SER A 128 -29.30 -14.66 5.54
N ALA A 129 -29.20 -15.66 4.67
CA ALA A 129 -29.07 -15.51 3.22
C ALA A 129 -30.21 -14.69 2.60
N ASP A 130 -31.46 -14.97 3.02
CA ASP A 130 -32.64 -14.30 2.49
C ASP A 130 -32.68 -12.83 2.91
N ARG A 131 -32.34 -12.50 4.17
CA ARG A 131 -32.25 -11.11 4.63
C ARG A 131 -31.20 -10.33 3.86
N PHE A 132 -30.04 -10.94 3.60
CA PHE A 132 -28.99 -10.31 2.80
C PHE A 132 -29.47 -10.00 1.37
N ARG A 133 -30.26 -10.90 0.78
CA ARG A 133 -30.85 -10.71 -0.55
C ARG A 133 -31.92 -9.62 -0.56
N GLU A 134 -32.80 -9.59 0.45
CA GLU A 134 -33.88 -8.60 0.58
C GLU A 134 -33.35 -7.17 0.80
N GLU A 135 -32.29 -7.01 1.58
CA GLU A 135 -31.67 -5.71 1.84
C GLU A 135 -30.74 -5.23 0.72
N THR A 136 -30.41 -6.10 -0.25
CA THR A 136 -29.59 -5.71 -1.41
C THR A 136 -30.38 -4.77 -2.32
N ILE A 137 -29.86 -3.55 -2.53
CA ILE A 137 -30.51 -2.52 -3.35
C ILE A 137 -29.97 -2.62 -4.77
N ARG A 138 -30.86 -2.60 -5.76
CA ARG A 138 -30.51 -2.53 -7.18
C ARG A 138 -31.06 -1.22 -7.73
N LEU A 139 -30.22 -0.45 -8.42
CA LEU A 139 -30.59 0.83 -9.03
C LEU A 139 -30.13 0.85 -10.48
N ALA A 140 -30.93 1.47 -11.33
CA ALA A 140 -30.61 1.81 -12.70
C ALA A 140 -31.05 3.28 -12.98
N PRO A 141 -30.48 3.93 -14.01
CA PRO A 141 -30.98 5.22 -14.47
C PRO A 141 -32.49 5.18 -14.74
N GLY A 142 -33.22 6.16 -14.20
CA GLY A 142 -34.68 6.27 -14.24
C GLY A 142 -35.43 5.70 -13.01
N ASP A 143 -34.75 5.00 -12.09
CA ASP A 143 -35.35 4.54 -10.84
C ASP A 143 -35.63 5.70 -9.89
N ARG A 144 -36.74 5.63 -9.12
CA ARG A 144 -37.12 6.66 -8.15
C ARG A 144 -36.89 6.24 -6.71
N ILE A 145 -36.07 6.98 -5.99
CA ILE A 145 -35.76 6.78 -4.58
C ILE A 145 -35.37 8.09 -3.90
N ASP A 146 -35.92 8.36 -2.72
CA ASP A 146 -35.53 9.52 -1.92
C ASP A 146 -34.09 9.35 -1.38
N LEU A 147 -33.26 10.37 -1.54
CA LEU A 147 -31.84 10.33 -1.17
C LEU A 147 -31.64 10.10 0.34
N ASN A 148 -32.48 10.69 1.19
CA ASN A 148 -32.37 10.51 2.64
C ASN A 148 -32.79 9.10 3.04
N ASP A 149 -33.78 8.53 2.37
CA ASP A 149 -34.18 7.14 2.58
C ASP A 149 -33.08 6.16 2.17
N LEU A 150 -32.46 6.37 1.00
CA LEU A 150 -31.33 5.55 0.54
C LEU A 150 -30.16 5.58 1.54
N ILE A 151 -29.78 6.76 2.05
CA ILE A 151 -28.70 6.88 3.06
C ILE A 151 -29.05 6.17 4.37
N ARG A 152 -30.30 6.26 4.84
CA ARG A 152 -30.74 5.53 6.04
C ARG A 152 -30.64 4.02 5.84
N ARG A 153 -31.07 3.52 4.68
CA ARG A 153 -30.95 2.10 4.32
C ARG A 153 -29.50 1.65 4.23
N LEU A 154 -28.62 2.42 3.57
CA LEU A 154 -27.19 2.12 3.52
C LEU A 154 -26.57 2.06 4.92
N THR A 155 -26.94 2.97 5.82
CA THR A 155 -26.43 2.95 7.20
C THR A 155 -26.91 1.69 7.95
N ALA A 156 -28.18 1.31 7.80
CA ALA A 156 -28.73 0.06 8.37
C ALA A 156 -28.07 -1.20 7.77
N MET A 157 -27.67 -1.15 6.51
CA MET A 157 -26.89 -2.19 5.82
C MET A 157 -25.43 -2.26 6.28
N GLY A 158 -24.99 -1.39 7.19
CA GLY A 158 -23.64 -1.38 7.77
C GLY A 158 -22.64 -0.44 7.11
N TYR A 159 -23.09 0.46 6.23
CA TYR A 159 -22.20 1.46 5.65
C TYR A 159 -21.87 2.56 6.66
N GLU A 160 -20.61 2.98 6.68
CA GLU A 160 -20.16 4.14 7.45
C GLU A 160 -20.42 5.42 6.66
N ARG A 161 -21.20 6.33 7.24
CA ARG A 161 -21.46 7.64 6.64
C ARG A 161 -20.28 8.57 6.88
N VAL A 162 -19.64 9.00 5.79
CA VAL A 162 -18.45 9.85 5.78
C VAL A 162 -18.68 11.08 4.90
N SER A 163 -17.81 12.10 5.01
CA SER A 163 -17.82 13.23 4.08
C SER A 163 -17.18 12.88 2.73
N MET A 164 -16.21 11.96 2.74
CA MET A 164 -15.51 11.48 1.56
C MET A 164 -15.31 9.97 1.64
N VAL A 165 -15.72 9.27 0.58
CA VAL A 165 -15.52 7.83 0.44
C VAL A 165 -14.07 7.58 0.06
N GLU A 166 -13.35 6.91 0.95
CA GLU A 166 -11.94 6.53 0.78
C GLU A 166 -11.78 5.00 0.69
N GLY A 167 -12.79 4.22 1.10
CA GLY A 167 -12.72 2.76 1.10
C GLY A 167 -14.07 2.03 1.12
N LYS A 168 -14.01 0.70 0.98
CA LYS A 168 -15.18 -0.20 0.96
C LYS A 168 -16.02 -0.06 2.24
N GLY A 169 -17.34 -0.18 2.08
CA GLY A 169 -18.30 -0.07 3.17
C GLY A 169 -18.57 1.38 3.61
N GLN A 170 -18.15 2.38 2.84
CA GLN A 170 -18.42 3.79 3.13
C GLN A 170 -19.43 4.39 2.14
N CYS A 171 -20.17 5.41 2.59
CA CYS A 171 -21.03 6.22 1.74
C CYS A 171 -20.99 7.71 2.12
N ALA A 172 -21.15 8.59 1.14
CA ALA A 172 -21.25 10.03 1.32
C ALA A 172 -22.42 10.59 0.49
N LEU A 173 -23.12 11.58 1.05
CA LEU A 173 -24.18 12.33 0.38
C LEU A 173 -23.70 13.76 0.13
N ARG A 174 -23.77 14.23 -1.12
CA ARG A 174 -23.32 15.56 -1.56
C ARG A 174 -24.34 16.16 -2.53
N GLY A 175 -25.21 17.04 -2.03
CA GLY A 175 -26.31 17.58 -2.85
C GLY A 175 -27.18 16.47 -3.47
N GLY A 176 -27.24 16.43 -4.79
CA GLY A 176 -27.94 15.39 -5.58
C GLY A 176 -27.09 14.15 -5.88
N ILE A 177 -25.93 13.96 -5.24
CA ILE A 177 -25.00 12.87 -5.55
C ILE A 177 -24.80 11.98 -4.32
N ILE A 178 -24.79 10.66 -4.52
CA ILE A 178 -24.40 9.68 -3.52
C ILE A 178 -23.17 8.91 -4.01
N ASP A 179 -22.06 9.09 -3.30
CA ASP A 179 -20.86 8.28 -3.47
C ASP A 179 -20.95 7.09 -2.51
N VAL A 180 -20.73 5.87 -3.02
CA VAL A 180 -20.80 4.64 -2.23
C VAL A 180 -19.76 3.64 -2.72
N TYR A 181 -19.12 2.91 -1.80
CA TYR A 181 -18.22 1.83 -2.15
C TYR A 181 -18.73 0.49 -1.62
N PRO A 182 -19.51 -0.27 -2.41
CA PRO A 182 -20.01 -1.56 -1.98
C PRO A 182 -18.89 -2.60 -1.78
N PRO A 183 -18.94 -3.42 -0.72
CA PRO A 183 -17.89 -4.40 -0.46
C PRO A 183 -17.72 -5.44 -1.57
N ALA A 184 -18.82 -5.87 -2.18
CA ALA A 184 -18.82 -6.87 -3.25
C ALA A 184 -18.38 -6.31 -4.60
N CYS A 185 -18.30 -4.99 -4.76
CA CYS A 185 -17.85 -4.35 -5.99
C CYS A 185 -16.33 -4.16 -5.98
N SER A 186 -15.73 -4.21 -7.17
CA SER A 186 -14.32 -3.87 -7.37
C SER A 186 -14.06 -2.38 -7.45
N GLN A 187 -15.09 -1.58 -7.71
CA GLN A 187 -15.03 -0.14 -7.94
C GLN A 187 -16.04 0.58 -7.05
N SER A 188 -15.71 1.83 -6.69
CA SER A 188 -16.63 2.76 -6.04
C SER A 188 -17.57 3.40 -7.07
N LEU A 189 -18.77 3.75 -6.62
CA LEU A 189 -19.87 4.19 -7.46
C LEU A 189 -20.35 5.58 -7.05
N ARG A 190 -20.53 6.44 -8.04
CA ARG A 190 -21.17 7.75 -7.94
C ARG A 190 -22.55 7.66 -8.58
N ILE A 191 -23.59 7.93 -7.80
CA ILE A 191 -24.98 7.91 -8.24
C ILE A 191 -25.49 9.34 -8.25
N GLU A 192 -25.78 9.86 -9.43
CA GLU A 192 -26.32 11.20 -9.66
C GLU A 192 -27.84 11.15 -9.69
N PHE A 193 -28.49 12.05 -8.98
CA PHE A 193 -29.94 12.17 -8.90
C PHE A 193 -30.42 13.52 -9.46
N PHE A 194 -31.56 13.47 -10.13
CA PHE A 194 -32.39 14.63 -10.44
C PHE A 194 -33.68 14.53 -9.62
N ASP A 195 -33.82 15.38 -8.61
CA ASP A 195 -34.85 15.29 -7.56
C ASP A 195 -34.85 13.92 -6.83
N ASP A 196 -35.80 13.05 -7.14
CA ASP A 196 -35.94 11.69 -6.59
C ASP A 196 -35.62 10.60 -7.62
N GLU A 197 -35.18 10.96 -8.83
CA GLU A 197 -34.91 10.03 -9.93
C GLU A 197 -33.40 9.88 -10.16
N VAL A 198 -32.91 8.66 -10.31
CA VAL A 198 -31.52 8.38 -10.66
C VAL A 198 -31.25 8.84 -12.10
N ASP A 199 -30.40 9.84 -12.29
CA ASP A 199 -30.05 10.36 -13.61
C ASP A 199 -28.93 9.54 -14.24
N SER A 200 -27.83 9.35 -13.52
CA SER A 200 -26.67 8.59 -14.01
C SER A 200 -25.94 7.84 -12.90
N ILE A 201 -25.24 6.78 -13.28
CA ILE A 201 -24.39 6.00 -12.38
C ILE A 201 -23.02 5.88 -13.04
N ARG A 202 -21.95 6.18 -12.29
CA ARG A 202 -20.57 6.13 -12.78
C ARG A 202 -19.68 5.41 -11.78
N GLU A 203 -18.66 4.73 -12.27
CA GLU A 203 -17.53 4.36 -11.42
C GLU A 203 -16.72 5.62 -11.10
N PHE A 204 -16.05 5.69 -9.95
CA PHE A 204 -15.14 6.79 -9.65
C PHE A 204 -13.94 6.29 -8.85
N ASP A 205 -12.81 6.97 -8.92
CA ASP A 205 -11.60 6.64 -8.16
C ASP A 205 -11.61 7.31 -6.79
N CYS A 206 -11.42 6.53 -5.70
CA CYS A 206 -11.46 7.04 -4.32
C CYS A 206 -10.31 8.02 -3.99
N ILE A 207 -9.21 8.01 -4.75
CA ILE A 207 -8.05 8.88 -4.46
C ILE A 207 -8.23 10.23 -5.14
N SER A 208 -8.45 10.23 -6.45
CA SER A 208 -8.68 11.45 -7.25
C SER A 208 -10.09 12.01 -7.09
N GLN A 209 -11.04 11.23 -6.57
CA GLN A 209 -12.46 11.53 -6.48
C GLN A 209 -13.14 11.81 -7.84
N ARG A 210 -12.48 11.43 -8.94
CA ARG A 210 -12.97 11.63 -10.31
C ARG A 210 -13.73 10.42 -10.84
N SER A 211 -14.81 10.66 -11.57
CA SER A 211 -15.58 9.67 -12.30
C SER A 211 -14.74 9.04 -13.41
N LEU A 212 -15.06 7.79 -13.67
CA LEU A 212 -14.51 6.92 -14.69
C LEU A 212 -15.65 6.59 -15.68
N ASP A 213 -15.87 5.31 -15.96
CA ASP A 213 -16.87 4.86 -16.91
C ASP A 213 -18.28 4.87 -16.33
N SER A 214 -19.28 5.17 -17.18
CA SER A 214 -20.70 5.09 -16.82
C SER A 214 -21.18 3.63 -16.75
N VAL A 215 -22.10 3.34 -15.83
CA VAL A 215 -22.65 2.00 -15.62
C VAL A 215 -24.17 2.01 -15.79
N GLU A 216 -24.72 1.03 -16.52
CA GLU A 216 -26.17 0.93 -16.78
C GLU A 216 -27.00 0.54 -15.55
N LYS A 217 -26.38 -0.10 -14.55
CA LYS A 217 -27.02 -0.54 -13.31
C LYS A 217 -25.98 -0.73 -12.21
N CYS A 218 -26.36 -0.50 -10.97
CA CYS A 218 -25.55 -0.87 -9.82
C CYS A 218 -26.30 -1.76 -8.82
N THR A 219 -25.52 -2.47 -8.02
CA THR A 219 -26.02 -3.32 -6.93
C THR A 219 -25.29 -2.94 -5.66
N LEU A 220 -26.01 -2.40 -4.70
CA LEU A 220 -25.52 -2.01 -3.39
C LEU A 220 -25.78 -3.18 -2.43
N THR A 221 -24.74 -3.93 -2.14
CA THR A 221 -24.79 -5.09 -1.22
C THR A 221 -24.59 -4.64 0.22
N PRO A 222 -25.13 -5.35 1.22
CA PRO A 222 -24.87 -5.04 2.61
C PRO A 222 -23.37 -5.06 2.98
N ALA A 223 -22.96 -4.15 3.87
CA ALA A 223 -21.61 -4.04 4.41
C ALA A 223 -21.41 -4.80 5.74
N THR A 224 -22.41 -5.57 6.16
CA THR A 224 -22.33 -6.50 7.28
C THR A 224 -23.02 -7.82 6.92
N GLU A 225 -22.55 -8.91 7.52
CA GLU A 225 -23.18 -10.24 7.39
C GLU A 225 -24.41 -10.39 8.30
N VAL A 226 -24.51 -9.56 9.35
CA VAL A 226 -25.60 -9.63 10.33
C VAL A 226 -26.54 -8.45 10.12
N LEU A 227 -27.69 -8.75 9.54
CA LEU A 227 -28.77 -7.80 9.27
C LEU A 227 -29.93 -8.09 10.21
N LEU A 228 -30.31 -7.08 10.99
CA LEU A 228 -31.42 -7.14 11.93
C LEU A 228 -32.51 -6.17 11.46
N PRO A 229 -33.71 -6.68 11.09
CA PRO A 229 -34.84 -5.82 10.80
C PRO A 229 -35.14 -4.89 11.98
N THR A 230 -35.60 -3.67 11.71
CA THR A 230 -35.93 -2.68 12.76
C THR A 230 -36.90 -3.23 13.81
N ALA A 231 -37.82 -4.11 13.43
CA ALA A 231 -38.77 -4.76 14.34
C ALA A 231 -38.11 -5.77 15.31
N GLU A 232 -36.98 -6.37 14.95
CA GLU A 232 -36.23 -7.32 15.77
C GLU A 232 -35.07 -6.66 16.53
N ALA A 233 -34.64 -5.48 16.08
CA ALA A 233 -33.48 -4.77 16.61
C ALA A 233 -33.60 -4.50 18.13
N GLU A 234 -34.78 -4.08 18.60
CA GLU A 234 -35.03 -3.87 20.04
C GLU A 234 -35.03 -5.18 20.85
N LYS A 235 -35.48 -6.29 20.25
CA LYS A 235 -35.44 -7.63 20.87
C LYS A 235 -33.99 -8.13 20.95
N ALA A 236 -33.20 -7.94 19.91
CA ALA A 236 -31.77 -8.29 19.87
C ALA A 236 -30.98 -7.46 20.90
N ALA A 237 -31.23 -6.16 20.98
CA ALA A 237 -30.65 -5.28 22.00
C ALA A 237 -30.98 -5.75 23.42
N ARG A 238 -32.24 -6.13 23.69
CA ARG A 238 -32.64 -6.71 24.99
C ARG A 238 -31.89 -8.01 25.30
N ARG A 239 -31.77 -8.93 24.35
CA ARG A 239 -31.02 -10.18 24.52
C ARG A 239 -29.55 -9.92 24.84
N MET A 240 -28.92 -8.97 24.16
CA MET A 240 -27.54 -8.55 24.41
C MET A 240 -27.39 -7.99 25.82
N ARG A 241 -28.26 -7.07 26.25
CA ARG A 241 -28.24 -6.52 27.63
C ARG A 241 -28.41 -7.61 28.67
N ASP A 242 -29.38 -8.51 28.51
CA ASP A 242 -29.62 -9.58 29.47
C ASP A 242 -28.41 -10.54 29.58
N ALA A 243 -27.73 -10.83 28.47
CA ALA A 243 -26.52 -11.67 28.47
C ALA A 243 -25.35 -10.99 29.21
N ILE A 244 -25.14 -9.68 28.95
CA ILE A 244 -24.13 -8.87 29.67
C ILE A 244 -24.42 -8.83 31.17
N GLU A 245 -25.68 -8.69 31.57
CA GLU A 245 -26.08 -8.63 32.98
C GLU A 245 -25.92 -9.97 33.70
N ARG A 246 -26.27 -11.09 33.05
CA ARG A 246 -26.09 -12.45 33.62
C ARG A 246 -24.63 -12.77 33.93
N GLN A 247 -23.71 -12.31 33.08
CA GLN A 247 -22.28 -12.52 33.30
C GLN A 247 -21.73 -11.69 34.46
N GLY A 248 -22.22 -10.45 34.63
CA GLY A 248 -21.77 -9.51 35.65
C GLY A 248 -22.11 -9.90 37.11
N GLY A 249 -22.57 -11.13 37.36
CA GLY A 249 -23.08 -11.60 38.65
C GLY A 249 -22.12 -12.39 39.53
N ASP A 250 -21.10 -13.09 39.01
CA ASP A 250 -20.41 -14.09 39.86
C ASP A 250 -19.02 -14.55 39.35
N LEU A 251 -18.12 -13.63 39.03
CA LEU A 251 -16.72 -13.96 38.72
C LEU A 251 -15.78 -13.25 39.71
N THR A 252 -15.49 -13.91 40.83
CA THR A 252 -14.12 -13.81 41.37
C THR A 252 -13.20 -14.29 40.24
N PRO A 253 -12.22 -13.49 39.79
CA PRO A 253 -11.34 -13.90 38.72
C PRO A 253 -10.69 -15.21 39.15
N ALA A 254 -10.87 -16.29 38.37
CA ALA A 254 -10.10 -17.49 38.55
C ALA A 254 -8.63 -17.09 38.42
N SER A 255 -7.92 -17.00 39.55
CA SER A 255 -6.49 -16.74 39.63
C SER A 255 -5.71 -17.99 39.25
N SER A 256 -6.00 -18.53 38.07
CA SER A 256 -5.24 -19.59 37.46
C SER A 256 -5.28 -19.35 35.95
N THR A 257 -4.62 -18.29 35.51
CA THR A 257 -4.03 -18.35 34.18
C THR A 257 -3.05 -19.53 34.20
N LEU A 258 -3.01 -20.34 33.13
CA LEU A 258 -2.07 -21.46 32.93
C LEU A 258 -0.58 -21.09 33.13
N PHE A 259 -0.29 -19.81 33.37
CA PHE A 259 1.01 -19.16 33.43
C PHE A 259 1.24 -18.39 34.74
N SER A 260 0.46 -18.66 35.81
CA SER A 260 0.64 -18.01 37.12
C SER A 260 2.03 -18.23 37.74
N ASP A 261 2.74 -19.26 37.30
CA ASP A 261 4.08 -19.63 37.75
C ASP A 261 5.21 -18.97 36.93
N LEU A 262 4.89 -18.14 35.91
CA LEU A 262 5.91 -17.43 35.14
C LEU A 262 6.61 -16.35 36.00
N PRO A 263 7.94 -16.20 35.87
CA PRO A 263 8.70 -15.12 36.52
C PRO A 263 8.09 -13.76 36.14
N PRO A 264 7.91 -12.79 37.07
CA PRO A 264 7.32 -11.49 36.76
C PRO A 264 8.09 -10.77 35.65
N LEU A 265 7.39 -9.93 34.87
CA LEU A 265 8.03 -9.12 33.83
C LEU A 265 9.18 -8.29 34.45
N PRO A 266 10.37 -8.22 33.81
CA PRO A 266 11.44 -7.38 34.31
C PRO A 266 10.99 -5.91 34.39
N GLU A 267 11.11 -5.31 35.58
CA GLU A 267 10.94 -3.86 35.77
C GLU A 267 12.18 -3.14 35.22
N ASP A 268 12.04 -2.44 34.09
CA ASP A 268 13.07 -1.51 33.57
C ASP A 268 12.91 -0.15 34.26
N ASP A 269 13.14 -0.08 35.58
CA ASP A 269 13.19 1.19 36.31
C ASP A 269 14.61 1.44 36.86
N ALA A 270 15.48 1.91 35.96
CA ALA A 270 16.75 2.53 36.37
C ALA A 270 16.84 4.03 36.05
N ASP A 271 15.96 4.59 35.20
CA ASP A 271 16.08 5.98 34.73
C ASP A 271 14.74 6.77 34.65
N ALA A 272 13.69 6.35 35.37
CA ALA A 272 12.57 7.26 35.62
C ALA A 272 12.99 8.25 36.73
N PRO A 273 13.04 9.58 36.49
CA PRO A 273 13.22 10.52 37.59
C PRO A 273 12.10 10.29 38.61
N ASP A 274 12.51 10.08 39.85
CA ASP A 274 11.73 9.81 41.06
C ASP A 274 10.67 10.91 41.28
N PHE A 275 9.59 10.88 40.50
CA PHE A 275 8.46 11.82 40.57
C PHE A 275 7.30 11.28 41.42
N PHE A 276 7.38 10.03 41.89
CA PHE A 276 6.36 9.42 42.72
C PHE A 276 6.77 9.39 44.20
N ASP A 277 5.92 10.02 44.99
CA ASP A 277 6.04 10.24 46.43
C ASP A 277 6.42 8.95 47.19
N LYS A 278 7.50 9.00 47.99
CA LYS A 278 8.08 7.88 48.76
C LYS A 278 7.16 7.33 49.87
N ASN A 279 5.89 7.75 49.90
CA ASN A 279 4.91 7.42 50.93
C ASN A 279 3.83 6.41 50.47
N ILE A 280 3.87 5.90 49.23
CA ILE A 280 2.89 4.92 48.75
C ILE A 280 3.35 3.51 49.12
N THR A 281 2.72 2.92 50.14
CA THR A 281 2.97 1.53 50.58
C THR A 281 2.47 0.52 49.52
N PRO A 282 3.02 -0.72 49.48
CA PRO A 282 2.60 -1.77 48.54
C PRO A 282 1.08 -2.04 48.53
N LYS A 283 0.44 -1.95 49.71
CA LYS A 283 -1.01 -2.08 49.87
C LYS A 283 -1.81 -0.97 49.17
N ILE A 284 -1.26 0.24 49.03
CA ILE A 284 -1.93 1.35 48.34
C ILE A 284 -1.82 1.15 46.83
N ARG A 285 -0.67 0.65 46.34
CA ARG A 285 -0.43 0.30 44.93
C ARG A 285 -1.37 -0.82 44.47
N GLU A 286 -1.51 -1.88 45.27
CA GLU A 286 -2.44 -3.00 45.03
C GLU A 286 -3.90 -2.54 45.02
N LYS A 287 -4.28 -1.63 45.93
CA LYS A 287 -5.63 -1.05 46.02
C LYS A 287 -5.94 -0.08 44.88
N GLN A 288 -4.93 0.66 44.40
CA GLN A 288 -5.03 1.52 43.22
C GLN A 288 -5.12 0.70 41.94
N GLN A 289 -4.37 -0.40 41.82
CA GLN A 289 -4.47 -1.34 40.70
C GLN A 289 -5.82 -2.04 40.64
N THR A 290 -6.38 -2.48 41.78
CA THR A 290 -7.74 -3.06 41.82
C THR A 290 -8.81 -2.02 41.47
N ALA A 291 -8.66 -0.77 41.93
CA ALA A 291 -9.57 0.30 41.58
C ALA A 291 -9.50 0.67 40.08
N ALA A 292 -8.30 0.76 39.51
CA ALA A 292 -8.09 1.01 38.09
C ALA A 292 -8.67 -0.11 37.22
N ARG A 293 -8.41 -1.38 37.59
CA ARG A 293 -8.98 -2.56 36.90
C ARG A 293 -10.50 -2.58 36.98
N LYS A 294 -11.08 -2.23 38.13
CA LYS A 294 -12.54 -2.13 38.27
C LYS A 294 -13.14 -1.01 37.43
N ALA A 295 -12.50 0.17 37.40
CA ALA A 295 -12.93 1.30 36.58
C ALA A 295 -12.84 0.98 35.08
N GLU A 296 -11.84 0.20 34.67
CA GLU A 296 -11.69 -0.25 33.29
C GLU A 296 -12.78 -1.25 32.89
N LEU A 297 -13.09 -2.24 33.75
CA LEU A 297 -14.20 -3.17 33.54
C LEU A 297 -15.55 -2.44 33.45
N GLU A 298 -15.79 -1.45 34.34
CA GLU A 298 -16.99 -0.61 34.28
C GLU A 298 -17.07 0.18 32.97
N ARG A 299 -15.94 0.73 32.49
CA ARG A 299 -15.87 1.42 31.19
C ARG A 299 -16.18 0.49 30.02
N ARG A 300 -15.65 -0.74 30.02
CA ARG A 300 -15.89 -1.75 28.97
C ARG A 300 -17.35 -2.19 28.95
N ARG A 301 -17.95 -2.42 30.12
CA ARG A 301 -19.37 -2.75 30.24
C ARG A 301 -20.27 -1.61 29.75
N ALA A 302 -19.96 -0.37 30.10
CA ALA A 302 -20.69 0.80 29.59
C ALA A 302 -20.63 0.90 28.05
N GLN A 303 -19.52 0.48 27.45
CA GLN A 303 -19.37 0.45 25.99
C GLN A 303 -20.20 -0.65 25.33
N LEU A 304 -20.25 -1.87 25.91
CA LEU A 304 -21.15 -2.92 25.41
C LEU A 304 -22.63 -2.53 25.52
N MET A 305 -22.99 -1.78 26.57
CA MET A 305 -24.33 -1.21 26.68
C MET A 305 -24.60 -0.19 25.57
N ALA A 306 -23.62 0.64 25.21
CA ALA A 306 -23.73 1.56 24.08
C ALA A 306 -23.88 0.81 22.73
N ASP A 307 -23.16 -0.31 22.53
CA ASP A 307 -23.33 -1.16 21.35
C ASP A 307 -24.76 -1.75 21.28
N ALA A 308 -25.34 -2.12 22.43
CA ALA A 308 -26.74 -2.56 22.51
C ALA A 308 -27.75 -1.42 22.28
N ASP A 309 -27.41 -0.18 22.65
CA ASP A 309 -28.24 1.00 22.36
C ASP A 309 -28.24 1.31 20.85
N MET A 310 -27.10 1.21 20.17
CA MET A 310 -27.02 1.33 18.71
C MET A 310 -27.91 0.30 18.00
N LEU A 311 -27.89 -0.95 18.48
CA LEU A 311 -28.78 -1.99 17.98
C LEU A 311 -30.26 -1.62 18.18
N ALA A 312 -30.64 -1.02 19.31
CA ALA A 312 -32.02 -0.61 19.54
C ALA A 312 -32.50 0.47 18.55
N GLU A 313 -31.57 1.28 18.03
CA GLU A 313 -31.82 2.28 16.98
C GLU A 313 -31.82 1.67 15.56
N GLY A 314 -31.56 0.36 15.42
CA GLY A 314 -31.49 -0.34 14.13
C GLY A 314 -30.16 -0.17 13.41
N LEU A 315 -29.11 0.25 14.11
CA LEU A 315 -27.77 0.45 13.54
C LEU A 315 -26.85 -0.72 13.90
N PRO A 316 -26.12 -1.30 12.93
CA PRO A 316 -25.11 -2.30 13.23
C PRO A 316 -23.87 -1.67 13.87
N PHE A 317 -23.13 -2.46 14.65
CA PHE A 317 -21.85 -2.08 15.25
C PHE A 317 -20.74 -3.00 14.76
N LYS A 318 -19.48 -2.58 14.88
CA LYS A 318 -18.32 -3.23 14.23
C LYS A 318 -18.18 -4.73 14.53
N ARG A 319 -18.57 -5.18 15.73
CA ARG A 319 -18.43 -6.57 16.20
C ARG A 319 -19.72 -7.39 16.12
N ILE A 320 -20.74 -6.92 15.41
CA ILE A 320 -22.06 -7.56 15.38
C ILE A 320 -22.02 -9.05 15.01
N ARG A 321 -21.08 -9.48 14.14
CA ARG A 321 -20.88 -10.89 13.77
C ARG A 321 -20.50 -11.79 14.95
N ALA A 322 -19.65 -11.31 15.86
CA ALA A 322 -19.26 -12.08 17.05
C ALA A 322 -20.46 -12.29 18.00
N TRP A 323 -21.49 -11.44 17.91
CA TRP A 323 -22.67 -11.49 18.75
C TRP A 323 -23.85 -12.22 18.11
N LEU A 324 -23.70 -12.73 16.88
CA LEU A 324 -24.80 -13.31 16.10
C LEU A 324 -25.69 -14.27 16.90
N THR A 325 -25.10 -15.25 17.59
CA THR A 325 -25.83 -16.27 18.38
C THR A 325 -26.49 -15.74 19.65
N VAL A 326 -26.12 -14.54 20.09
CA VAL A 326 -26.77 -13.83 21.20
C VAL A 326 -27.96 -13.01 20.68
N LEU A 327 -27.79 -12.39 19.51
CA LEU A 327 -28.76 -11.48 18.93
C LEU A 327 -29.98 -12.22 18.36
N THR A 328 -29.77 -13.39 17.77
CA THR A 328 -30.83 -14.21 17.14
C THR A 328 -30.62 -15.70 17.39
N ASP A 329 -31.72 -16.45 17.41
CA ASP A 329 -31.68 -17.92 17.48
C ASP A 329 -31.58 -18.52 16.06
N ASP A 330 -32.00 -17.75 15.04
CA ASP A 330 -32.01 -18.16 13.64
C ASP A 330 -30.61 -17.96 13.04
N THR A 331 -29.84 -19.04 13.01
CA THR A 331 -28.48 -19.07 12.46
C THR A 331 -28.38 -20.03 11.28
N TYR A 332 -27.55 -19.67 10.32
CA TYR A 332 -27.39 -20.38 9.06
C TYR A 332 -25.93 -20.82 8.88
N THR A 333 -25.67 -21.62 7.87
CA THR A 333 -24.34 -22.16 7.54
C THR A 333 -23.99 -21.84 6.08
N VAL A 334 -22.76 -22.13 5.67
CA VAL A 334 -22.37 -22.03 4.25
C VAL A 334 -23.23 -22.91 3.33
N LEU A 335 -23.76 -24.02 3.85
CA LEU A 335 -24.63 -24.93 3.11
C LEU A 335 -25.98 -24.27 2.79
N ASP A 336 -26.52 -23.48 3.72
CA ASP A 336 -27.79 -22.74 3.52
C ASP A 336 -27.61 -21.54 2.58
N TRP A 337 -26.42 -20.93 2.58
CA TRP A 337 -26.12 -19.80 1.70
C TRP A 337 -25.91 -20.21 0.24
N PHE A 338 -25.21 -21.32 0.03
CA PHE A 338 -24.83 -21.75 -1.32
C PHE A 338 -25.81 -22.77 -1.92
N GLU A 339 -26.46 -23.56 -1.06
CA GLU A 339 -27.33 -24.68 -1.42
C GLU A 339 -26.66 -25.62 -2.44
N PRO A 340 -25.52 -26.28 -2.07
CA PRO A 340 -24.83 -27.17 -2.99
C PRO A 340 -25.66 -28.40 -3.31
N ASP A 341 -25.49 -28.97 -4.50
CA ASP A 341 -25.98 -30.31 -4.80
C ASP A 341 -24.99 -31.38 -4.31
N ILE A 342 -23.70 -31.08 -4.38
CA ILE A 342 -22.58 -31.98 -4.07
C ILE A 342 -21.63 -31.28 -3.10
N VAL A 343 -21.24 -31.98 -2.03
CA VAL A 343 -20.23 -31.51 -1.05
C VAL A 343 -18.99 -32.39 -1.18
N VAL A 344 -17.85 -31.77 -1.50
CA VAL A 344 -16.54 -32.41 -1.59
C VAL A 344 -15.73 -32.07 -0.34
N LEU A 345 -15.27 -33.08 0.38
CA LEU A 345 -14.41 -32.95 1.56
C LEU A 345 -12.98 -33.34 1.18
N SER A 346 -12.04 -32.39 1.24
CA SER A 346 -10.60 -32.62 1.02
C SER A 346 -9.97 -33.12 2.32
N ASP A 347 -9.61 -34.40 2.35
CA ASP A 347 -9.08 -35.16 3.50
C ASP A 347 -9.90 -35.00 4.80
N PRO A 348 -10.93 -35.84 5.02
CA PRO A 348 -11.77 -35.77 6.22
C PRO A 348 -11.02 -35.82 7.56
N ASN A 349 -9.89 -36.54 7.64
CA ASN A 349 -9.11 -36.61 8.88
C ASN A 349 -8.42 -35.29 9.19
N LEU A 350 -7.82 -34.67 8.17
CA LEU A 350 -7.18 -33.38 8.30
C LEU A 350 -8.21 -32.29 8.64
N LEU A 351 -9.39 -32.33 8.00
CA LEU A 351 -10.50 -31.43 8.30
C LEU A 351 -10.96 -31.55 9.76
N ARG A 352 -11.14 -32.78 10.27
CA ARG A 352 -11.52 -33.00 11.66
C ARG A 352 -10.48 -32.44 12.62
N LYS A 353 -9.19 -32.74 12.39
CA LYS A 353 -8.10 -32.22 13.23
C LYS A 353 -8.12 -30.70 13.25
N ARG A 354 -8.26 -30.06 12.08
CA ARG A 354 -8.36 -28.60 12.00
C ARG A 354 -9.57 -28.06 12.76
N ALA A 355 -10.70 -28.73 12.67
CA ALA A 355 -11.92 -28.32 13.36
C ALA A 355 -11.75 -28.35 14.89
N GLU A 356 -11.14 -29.40 15.42
CA GLU A 356 -10.82 -29.55 16.83
C GLU A 356 -9.84 -28.46 17.30
N GLU A 357 -8.77 -28.19 16.54
CA GLU A 357 -7.80 -27.12 16.81
C GLU A 357 -8.46 -25.73 16.80
N ARG A 358 -9.30 -25.44 15.81
CA ARG A 358 -9.97 -24.13 15.69
C ARG A 358 -10.94 -23.89 16.85
N ARG A 359 -11.70 -24.91 17.24
CA ARG A 359 -12.63 -24.84 18.37
C ARG A 359 -11.91 -24.63 19.69
N ALA A 360 -10.81 -25.36 19.93
CA ALA A 360 -10.01 -25.21 21.14
C ALA A 360 -9.45 -23.77 21.26
N GLY A 361 -8.83 -23.25 20.20
CA GLY A 361 -8.32 -21.87 20.21
C GLY A 361 -9.42 -20.82 20.38
N PHE A 362 -10.59 -21.01 19.77
CA PHE A 362 -11.72 -20.09 19.97
C PHE A 362 -12.27 -20.12 21.41
N ALA A 363 -12.32 -21.29 22.05
CA ALA A 363 -12.75 -21.41 23.44
C ALA A 363 -11.79 -20.67 24.38
N GLU A 364 -10.47 -20.78 24.13
CA GLU A 364 -9.44 -20.04 24.89
C GLU A 364 -9.56 -18.52 24.68
N ASP A 365 -9.73 -18.07 23.43
CA ASP A 365 -9.95 -16.66 23.10
C ASP A 365 -11.21 -16.11 23.80
N LEU A 366 -12.29 -16.89 23.81
CA LEU A 366 -13.56 -16.55 24.45
C LEU A 366 -13.45 -16.48 25.97
N GLU A 367 -12.81 -17.47 26.60
CA GLU A 367 -12.55 -17.45 28.05
C GLU A 367 -11.72 -16.21 28.44
N GLY A 368 -10.69 -15.90 27.64
CA GLY A 368 -9.90 -14.68 27.79
C GLY A 368 -10.76 -13.42 27.70
N ALA A 369 -11.62 -13.30 26.68
CA ALA A 369 -12.51 -12.15 26.49
C ALA A 369 -13.58 -12.04 27.60
N MET A 370 -14.13 -13.18 28.04
CA MET A 370 -15.08 -13.25 29.15
C MET A 370 -14.48 -12.78 30.47
N SER A 371 -13.20 -13.13 30.73
CA SER A 371 -12.47 -12.66 31.93
C SER A 371 -12.27 -11.14 31.98
N ARG A 372 -12.49 -10.45 30.86
CA ARG A 372 -12.33 -9.01 30.66
C ARG A 372 -13.66 -8.26 30.46
N ASP A 373 -14.81 -8.92 30.62
CA ASP A 373 -16.14 -8.40 30.31
C ASP A 373 -16.28 -7.87 28.86
N GLU A 374 -15.64 -8.55 27.88
CA GLU A 374 -15.71 -8.20 26.44
C GLU A 374 -16.57 -9.15 25.60
N ALA A 375 -16.95 -10.29 26.18
CA ALA A 375 -17.69 -11.37 25.54
C ALA A 375 -18.50 -12.15 26.58
N VAL A 376 -19.57 -12.82 26.15
CA VAL A 376 -20.50 -13.64 26.94
C VAL A 376 -20.41 -15.12 26.55
N LYS A 377 -20.83 -16.02 27.46
CA LYS A 377 -20.73 -17.47 27.25
C LYS A 377 -21.53 -17.95 26.04
N GLU A 378 -22.66 -17.33 25.76
CA GLU A 378 -23.56 -17.67 24.66
C GLU A 378 -22.88 -17.58 23.28
N GLN A 379 -21.78 -16.82 23.17
CA GLN A 379 -20.98 -16.71 21.94
C GLN A 379 -20.17 -17.98 21.61
N GLU A 380 -20.03 -18.93 22.55
CA GLU A 380 -19.36 -20.21 22.32
C GLU A 380 -20.00 -21.00 21.16
N THR A 381 -21.31 -20.86 21.00
CA THR A 381 -22.09 -21.56 19.97
C THR A 381 -21.89 -21.02 18.56
N LEU A 382 -21.17 -19.91 18.39
CA LEU A 382 -20.90 -19.29 17.09
C LEU A 382 -20.09 -20.21 16.15
N LEU A 383 -19.25 -21.06 16.73
CA LEU A 383 -18.50 -22.10 16.02
C LEU A 383 -19.14 -23.47 16.31
N MET A 384 -19.62 -24.11 15.25
CA MET A 384 -20.06 -25.49 15.26
C MET A 384 -18.87 -26.42 15.51
N ASP A 385 -19.17 -27.65 15.89
CA ASP A 385 -18.19 -28.72 15.94
C ASP A 385 -18.26 -29.64 14.73
N TRP A 386 -17.27 -30.53 14.65
CA TRP A 386 -17.14 -31.47 13.53
C TRP A 386 -18.39 -32.36 13.38
N ASP A 387 -18.92 -32.88 14.48
CA ASP A 387 -20.09 -33.76 14.47
C ASP A 387 -21.37 -33.00 14.08
N GLU A 388 -21.49 -31.74 14.49
CA GLU A 388 -22.55 -30.84 14.03
C GLU A 388 -22.45 -30.53 12.54
N LEU A 389 -21.27 -30.20 12.01
CA LEU A 389 -21.08 -30.00 10.57
C LEU A 389 -21.46 -31.26 9.78
N LEU A 390 -21.00 -32.44 10.23
CA LEU A 390 -21.32 -33.70 9.57
C LEU A 390 -22.83 -33.96 9.51
N ARG A 391 -23.59 -33.62 10.56
CA ARG A 391 -25.07 -33.73 10.56
C ARG A 391 -25.71 -32.86 9.47
N HIS A 392 -25.18 -31.66 9.22
CA HIS A 392 -25.67 -30.80 8.14
C HIS A 392 -25.28 -31.34 6.75
N VAL A 393 -24.10 -31.97 6.62
CA VAL A 393 -23.62 -32.54 5.35
C VAL A 393 -24.35 -33.85 4.97
N GLN A 394 -24.87 -34.61 5.93
CA GLN A 394 -25.52 -35.92 5.70
C GLN A 394 -26.70 -35.90 4.70
N GLY A 395 -27.31 -34.74 4.44
CA GLY A 395 -28.41 -34.57 3.47
C GLY A 395 -27.96 -34.39 2.01
N TYR A 396 -26.67 -34.21 1.74
CA TYR A 396 -26.12 -33.86 0.43
C TYR A 396 -25.37 -35.04 -0.21
N ALA A 397 -25.11 -34.96 -1.52
CA ALA A 397 -24.22 -35.91 -2.17
C ALA A 397 -22.78 -35.65 -1.71
N THR A 398 -22.25 -36.48 -0.81
CA THR A 398 -20.92 -36.29 -0.21
C THR A 398 -19.84 -37.07 -0.95
N VAL A 399 -18.77 -36.39 -1.34
CA VAL A 399 -17.56 -36.98 -1.93
C VAL A 399 -16.39 -36.72 -0.99
N ALA A 400 -15.86 -37.76 -0.37
CA ALA A 400 -14.69 -37.65 0.50
C ALA A 400 -13.43 -37.99 -0.29
N VAL A 401 -12.56 -37.02 -0.55
CA VAL A 401 -11.27 -37.24 -1.23
C VAL A 401 -10.21 -37.50 -0.17
N THR A 402 -9.51 -38.62 -0.25
CA THR A 402 -8.42 -38.96 0.67
C THR A 402 -7.37 -39.79 -0.04
N GLU A 403 -6.11 -39.72 0.37
CA GLU A 403 -5.05 -40.54 -0.23
C GLU A 403 -5.19 -42.02 0.17
N PHE A 404 -5.58 -42.28 1.42
CA PHE A 404 -5.69 -43.62 2.00
C PHE A 404 -7.07 -43.85 2.64
N LEU A 405 -7.61 -45.06 2.47
CA LEU A 405 -8.92 -45.48 3.00
C LEU A 405 -8.86 -45.82 4.51
N GLU A 406 -8.22 -44.99 5.33
CA GLU A 406 -8.09 -45.19 6.78
C GLU A 406 -8.65 -44.00 7.55
N GLY A 407 -9.56 -44.28 8.49
CA GLY A 407 -10.23 -43.25 9.30
C GLY A 407 -11.01 -42.27 8.42
N MET A 408 -12.31 -42.44 8.25
CA MET A 408 -13.12 -41.46 7.47
C MET A 408 -13.63 -40.31 8.35
N ALA A 409 -13.02 -40.08 9.51
CA ALA A 409 -13.43 -39.09 10.50
C ALA A 409 -14.95 -39.09 10.84
N GLY A 410 -15.65 -40.22 10.72
CA GLY A 410 -17.10 -40.30 10.95
C GLY A 410 -17.98 -40.02 9.72
N VAL A 411 -17.40 -39.75 8.55
CA VAL A 411 -18.13 -39.66 7.28
C VAL A 411 -18.68 -41.05 6.89
N ALA A 412 -19.99 -41.14 6.67
CA ALA A 412 -20.69 -42.39 6.36
C ALA A 412 -20.51 -42.80 4.89
N VAL A 413 -19.32 -43.29 4.54
CA VAL A 413 -18.98 -43.76 3.19
C VAL A 413 -19.68 -45.09 2.88
N LYS A 414 -20.41 -45.17 1.76
CA LYS A 414 -21.10 -46.40 1.30
C LYS A 414 -20.32 -47.16 0.24
N ASP A 415 -19.49 -46.47 -0.52
CA ASP A 415 -18.72 -47.03 -1.62
C ASP A 415 -17.40 -46.28 -1.77
N ALA A 416 -16.44 -46.85 -2.52
CA ALA A 416 -15.17 -46.22 -2.80
C ALA A 416 -14.77 -46.35 -4.28
N ALA A 417 -14.12 -45.31 -4.81
CA ALA A 417 -13.53 -45.27 -6.13
C ALA A 417 -12.05 -44.89 -6.04
N ASP A 418 -11.16 -45.77 -6.50
CA ASP A 418 -9.73 -45.49 -6.59
C ASP A 418 -9.41 -44.98 -7.99
N LEU A 419 -8.94 -43.73 -8.11
CA LEU A 419 -8.62 -43.15 -9.42
C LEU A 419 -7.18 -43.46 -9.88
N GLY A 420 -6.31 -43.95 -8.98
CA GLY A 420 -4.94 -44.33 -9.31
C GLY A 420 -4.08 -43.21 -9.91
N VAL A 421 -4.31 -41.96 -9.49
CA VAL A 421 -3.65 -40.78 -10.04
C VAL A 421 -2.36 -40.48 -9.28
N GLN A 422 -1.31 -40.18 -10.03
CA GLN A 422 0.01 -39.87 -9.48
C GLN A 422 0.38 -38.41 -9.75
N ARG A 423 1.31 -37.88 -8.97
CA ARG A 423 1.82 -36.52 -9.17
C ARG A 423 2.96 -36.53 -10.19
N VAL A 424 2.98 -35.52 -11.06
CA VAL A 424 4.10 -35.33 -12.00
C VAL A 424 5.37 -34.90 -11.23
N ALA A 425 6.53 -35.36 -11.66
CA ALA A 425 7.81 -34.94 -11.09
C ALA A 425 8.15 -33.48 -11.46
N GLY A 426 8.81 -32.76 -10.56
CA GLY A 426 9.24 -31.38 -10.84
C GLY A 426 10.49 -31.32 -11.71
N TYR A 427 10.47 -30.48 -12.76
CA TYR A 427 11.54 -30.33 -13.75
C TYR A 427 12.50 -29.16 -13.46
N SER A 428 12.12 -28.20 -12.60
CA SER A 428 12.99 -27.08 -12.16
C SER A 428 13.67 -26.32 -13.31
N SER A 429 12.91 -26.02 -14.36
CA SER A 429 13.31 -25.36 -15.61
C SER A 429 14.27 -26.16 -16.50
N GLN A 430 14.42 -27.48 -16.28
CA GLN A 430 15.18 -28.36 -17.16
C GLN A 430 14.29 -28.89 -18.28
N LEU A 431 14.44 -28.33 -19.48
CA LEU A 431 13.61 -28.67 -20.64
C LEU A 431 13.92 -30.05 -21.24
N ARG A 432 15.18 -30.50 -21.15
CA ARG A 432 15.59 -31.79 -21.73
C ARG A 432 14.92 -32.99 -21.05
N PRO A 433 14.95 -33.14 -19.71
CA PRO A 433 14.20 -34.22 -19.04
C PRO A 433 12.69 -34.14 -19.31
N LEU A 434 12.12 -32.93 -19.36
CA LEU A 434 10.71 -32.73 -19.71
C LEU A 434 10.40 -33.22 -21.13
N ALA A 435 11.27 -32.92 -22.10
CA ALA A 435 11.12 -33.37 -23.48
C ALA A 435 11.24 -34.90 -23.60
N GLU A 436 12.21 -35.50 -22.91
CA GLU A 436 12.41 -36.96 -22.87
C GLU A 436 11.18 -37.68 -22.28
N ASP A 437 10.61 -37.17 -21.19
CA ASP A 437 9.39 -37.71 -20.59
C ASP A 437 8.17 -37.51 -21.50
N CYS A 438 8.01 -36.33 -22.11
CA CYS A 438 6.89 -36.05 -23.01
C CYS A 438 6.89 -36.94 -24.26
N ASP A 439 8.05 -37.18 -24.88
CA ASP A 439 8.19 -38.12 -25.99
C ASP A 439 7.88 -39.56 -25.55
N GLY A 440 8.35 -39.96 -24.36
CA GLY A 440 7.98 -41.25 -23.75
C GLY A 440 6.47 -41.42 -23.61
N TRP A 441 5.80 -40.43 -23.03
CA TRP A 441 4.34 -40.43 -22.82
C TRP A 441 3.56 -40.47 -24.13
N LEU A 442 3.98 -39.71 -25.15
CA LEU A 442 3.34 -39.76 -26.48
C LEU A 442 3.48 -41.15 -27.12
N ARG A 443 4.65 -41.80 -27.02
CA ARG A 443 4.86 -43.16 -27.55
C ARG A 443 4.02 -44.22 -26.86
N GLU A 444 3.76 -44.04 -25.57
CA GLU A 444 2.86 -44.89 -24.79
C GLU A 444 1.37 -44.61 -25.06
N GLY A 445 1.07 -43.56 -25.84
CA GLY A 445 -0.28 -43.20 -26.27
C GLY A 445 -1.06 -42.39 -25.23
N TYR A 446 -0.36 -41.62 -24.38
CA TYR A 446 -0.97 -40.64 -23.48
C TYR A 446 -1.27 -39.33 -24.21
N ARG A 447 -2.35 -38.66 -23.78
CA ARG A 447 -2.60 -37.26 -24.13
C ARG A 447 -1.85 -36.39 -23.14
N VAL A 448 -0.96 -35.52 -23.65
CA VAL A 448 -0.07 -34.69 -22.83
C VAL A 448 -0.43 -33.22 -22.98
N ALA A 449 -0.73 -32.56 -21.86
CA ALA A 449 -0.95 -31.13 -21.78
C ALA A 449 0.13 -30.48 -20.90
N VAL A 450 0.78 -29.42 -21.40
CA VAL A 450 1.78 -28.66 -20.63
C VAL A 450 1.29 -27.23 -20.46
N LEU A 451 1.11 -26.82 -19.21
CA LEU A 451 0.67 -25.48 -18.85
C LEU A 451 1.86 -24.53 -18.74
N CYS A 452 1.77 -23.36 -19.38
CA CYS A 452 2.90 -22.43 -19.51
C CYS A 452 2.66 -21.05 -18.86
N GLY A 453 1.54 -20.85 -18.17
CA GLY A 453 1.11 -19.59 -17.58
C GLY A 453 0.66 -18.52 -18.59
N GLY A 454 1.55 -18.10 -19.50
CA GLY A 454 1.31 -17.00 -20.44
C GLY A 454 1.52 -17.36 -21.91
N VAL A 455 0.85 -16.62 -22.81
CA VAL A 455 0.85 -16.85 -24.27
C VAL A 455 2.27 -16.79 -24.87
N ALA A 456 3.01 -15.70 -24.64
CA ALA A 456 4.37 -15.53 -25.17
C ALA A 456 5.36 -16.58 -24.65
N ARG A 457 5.09 -17.18 -23.50
CA ARG A 457 5.89 -18.27 -22.95
C ARG A 457 5.51 -19.61 -23.56
N GLY A 458 4.22 -19.87 -23.78
CA GLY A 458 3.74 -21.08 -24.42
C GLY A 458 4.29 -21.27 -25.82
N GLN A 459 4.35 -20.19 -26.61
CA GLN A 459 4.97 -20.22 -27.94
C GLN A 459 6.46 -20.60 -27.88
N ARG A 460 7.20 -20.04 -26.91
CA ARG A 460 8.62 -20.36 -26.69
C ARG A 460 8.83 -21.78 -26.20
N LEU A 461 7.98 -22.26 -25.29
CA LEU A 461 8.05 -23.61 -24.75
C LEU A 461 7.76 -24.65 -25.84
N ALA A 462 6.76 -24.41 -26.69
CA ALA A 462 6.48 -25.28 -27.83
C ALA A 462 7.67 -25.35 -28.80
N ALA A 463 8.24 -24.20 -29.16
CA ALA A 463 9.44 -24.16 -30.03
C ALA A 463 10.64 -24.89 -29.40
N ALA A 464 10.86 -24.73 -28.09
CA ALA A 464 11.96 -25.41 -27.40
C ALA A 464 11.75 -26.94 -27.30
N LEU A 465 10.50 -27.41 -27.21
CA LEU A 465 10.20 -28.85 -27.26
C LEU A 465 10.42 -29.41 -28.68
N GLU A 466 10.06 -28.64 -29.72
CA GLU A 466 10.35 -29.01 -31.11
C GLU A 466 11.87 -29.08 -31.40
N GLU A 467 12.68 -28.18 -30.83
CA GLU A 467 14.14 -28.22 -30.92
C GLU A 467 14.76 -29.48 -30.29
N HIS A 468 14.01 -30.16 -29.41
CA HIS A 468 14.39 -31.43 -28.78
C HIS A 468 13.71 -32.65 -29.43
N ASP A 469 13.28 -32.53 -30.69
CA ASP A 469 12.64 -33.59 -31.49
C ASP A 469 11.29 -34.10 -30.93
N VAL A 470 10.60 -33.30 -30.09
CA VAL A 470 9.26 -33.61 -29.58
C VAL A 470 8.21 -32.89 -30.40
N ALA A 471 7.20 -33.59 -30.90
CA ALA A 471 6.06 -32.98 -31.57
C ALA A 471 5.24 -32.16 -30.55
N ALA A 472 5.37 -30.83 -30.57
CA ALA A 472 4.68 -29.92 -29.64
C ALA A 472 3.94 -28.83 -30.41
N SER A 473 2.76 -28.42 -29.93
CA SER A 473 2.00 -27.32 -30.54
C SER A 473 1.47 -26.38 -29.46
N PHE A 474 1.52 -25.08 -29.74
CA PHE A 474 0.90 -24.07 -28.89
C PHE A 474 -0.49 -23.69 -29.42
N ALA A 475 -1.48 -23.67 -28.54
CA ALA A 475 -2.81 -23.16 -28.83
C ALA A 475 -3.35 -22.33 -27.67
N GLU A 476 -3.98 -21.19 -27.96
CA GLU A 476 -4.61 -20.37 -26.91
C GLU A 476 -5.90 -21.00 -26.37
N LYS A 477 -6.63 -21.73 -27.22
CA LYS A 477 -7.85 -22.47 -26.87
C LYS A 477 -7.91 -23.75 -27.69
N ILE A 478 -8.31 -24.84 -27.03
CA ILE A 478 -8.55 -26.13 -27.67
C ILE A 478 -9.76 -26.82 -27.02
N ASP A 479 -10.53 -27.55 -27.83
CA ASP A 479 -11.73 -28.25 -27.37
C ASP A 479 -11.44 -29.69 -26.91
N LYS A 480 -10.46 -30.36 -27.55
CA LYS A 480 -9.99 -31.71 -27.19
C LYS A 480 -8.48 -31.82 -27.36
N LEU A 481 -7.83 -32.50 -26.43
CA LEU A 481 -6.40 -32.78 -26.51
C LEU A 481 -6.10 -33.77 -27.66
N PRO A 482 -5.14 -33.47 -28.55
CA PRO A 482 -4.70 -34.39 -29.59
C PRO A 482 -3.90 -35.56 -28.99
N GLU A 483 -3.89 -36.70 -29.68
CA GLU A 483 -3.11 -37.89 -29.28
C GLU A 483 -1.71 -37.93 -29.91
N GLU A 484 -1.45 -37.11 -30.93
CA GLU A 484 -0.23 -37.17 -31.75
C GLU A 484 0.84 -36.14 -31.36
N CYS A 485 0.54 -35.16 -30.50
CA CYS A 485 1.48 -34.12 -30.10
C CYS A 485 1.23 -33.61 -28.67
N VAL A 486 2.29 -33.05 -28.06
CA VAL A 486 2.21 -32.34 -26.78
C VAL A 486 1.48 -31.01 -27.01
N GLN A 487 0.40 -30.79 -26.28
CA GLN A 487 -0.33 -29.54 -26.35
C GLN A 487 0.15 -28.57 -25.26
N VAL A 488 0.74 -27.44 -25.67
CA VAL A 488 1.10 -26.35 -24.76
C VAL A 488 -0.06 -25.37 -24.69
N LEU A 489 -0.53 -25.07 -23.47
CA LEU A 489 -1.69 -24.22 -23.21
C LEU A 489 -1.36 -23.06 -22.24
N PRO A 490 -1.91 -21.86 -22.48
CA PRO A 490 -1.83 -20.77 -21.53
C PRO A 490 -2.75 -21.07 -20.34
N GLY A 491 -2.17 -21.26 -19.16
CA GLY A 491 -2.90 -21.56 -17.92
C GLY A 491 -1.92 -21.92 -16.83
N THR A 492 -2.39 -21.95 -15.59
CA THR A 492 -1.60 -22.37 -14.43
C THR A 492 -2.39 -23.34 -13.57
N LEU A 493 -1.72 -24.30 -12.95
CA LEU A 493 -2.31 -25.19 -11.94
C LEU A 493 -1.35 -25.32 -10.76
N THR A 494 -1.86 -25.63 -9.57
CA THR A 494 -0.99 -25.78 -8.39
C THR A 494 -0.01 -26.93 -8.58
N HIS A 495 -0.44 -28.07 -9.12
CA HIS A 495 0.41 -29.20 -9.49
C HIS A 495 -0.18 -29.98 -10.67
N GLY A 496 0.70 -30.61 -11.44
CA GLY A 496 0.38 -31.55 -12.50
C GLY A 496 0.15 -32.98 -11.99
N PHE A 497 -0.48 -33.80 -12.83
CA PHE A 497 -0.87 -35.15 -12.49
C PHE A 497 -0.82 -36.11 -13.68
N ILE A 498 -0.68 -37.40 -13.37
CA ILE A 498 -0.66 -38.53 -14.30
C ILE A 498 -1.86 -39.41 -13.98
N TRP A 499 -2.83 -39.48 -14.89
CA TRP A 499 -4.00 -40.32 -14.74
C TRP A 499 -3.96 -41.47 -15.74
N GLU A 500 -3.49 -42.63 -15.27
CA GLU A 500 -3.24 -43.82 -16.10
C GLU A 500 -4.51 -44.35 -16.77
N GLU A 501 -5.60 -44.53 -16.03
CA GLU A 501 -6.87 -45.07 -16.57
C GLU A 501 -7.46 -44.15 -17.66
N ALA A 502 -7.29 -42.85 -17.51
CA ALA A 502 -7.72 -41.82 -18.45
C ALA A 502 -6.77 -41.63 -19.65
N ARG A 503 -5.56 -42.20 -19.59
CA ARG A 503 -4.43 -41.88 -20.49
C ARG A 503 -4.20 -40.38 -20.64
N LEU A 504 -4.25 -39.65 -19.53
CA LEU A 504 -4.09 -38.20 -19.49
C LEU A 504 -2.93 -37.80 -18.58
N ILE A 505 -2.05 -36.94 -19.09
CA ILE A 505 -0.97 -36.32 -18.32
C ILE A 505 -1.09 -34.81 -18.46
N VAL A 506 -1.11 -34.12 -17.32
CA VAL A 506 -1.12 -32.67 -17.24
C VAL A 506 0.10 -32.23 -16.46
N VAL A 507 1.01 -31.49 -17.09
CA VAL A 507 2.17 -30.89 -16.45
C VAL A 507 1.84 -29.44 -16.15
N SER A 508 1.93 -29.01 -14.88
CA SER A 508 1.67 -27.62 -14.51
C SER A 508 2.88 -26.72 -14.79
N ASP A 509 2.63 -25.42 -14.88
CA ASP A 509 3.67 -24.40 -14.97
C ASP A 509 4.63 -24.47 -13.77
N THR A 510 4.11 -24.79 -12.58
CA THR A 510 4.93 -24.94 -11.37
C THR A 510 5.81 -26.19 -11.39
N ASP A 511 5.41 -27.25 -12.09
CA ASP A 511 6.27 -28.44 -12.27
C ASP A 511 7.37 -28.14 -13.28
N VAL A 512 7.07 -27.36 -14.33
CA VAL A 512 8.06 -26.95 -15.34
C VAL A 512 9.05 -25.96 -14.75
N TYR A 513 8.61 -24.91 -14.06
CA TYR A 513 9.44 -23.74 -13.70
C TYR A 513 9.67 -23.57 -12.18
N GLY A 514 8.93 -24.28 -11.33
CA GLY A 514 8.91 -24.09 -9.88
C GLY A 514 7.77 -23.18 -9.40
N THR A 515 7.56 -23.13 -8.08
CA THR A 515 6.38 -22.53 -7.40
C THR A 515 6.25 -20.99 -7.45
N GLY A 516 7.05 -20.28 -8.27
CA GLY A 516 7.17 -18.81 -8.22
C GLY A 516 6.69 -18.03 -9.45
N TYR A 517 5.76 -18.57 -10.25
CA TYR A 517 5.43 -17.98 -11.55
C TYR A 517 3.92 -17.91 -11.85
N ARG A 518 3.14 -17.17 -11.05
CA ARG A 518 1.75 -16.81 -11.44
C ARG A 518 1.71 -15.35 -11.88
N LYS A 519 0.89 -15.07 -12.91
CA LYS A 519 0.69 -13.74 -13.51
C LYS A 519 -0.58 -13.10 -12.95
N ALA A 520 -0.51 -11.91 -12.35
CA ALA A 520 -1.71 -11.20 -11.92
C ALA A 520 -2.36 -10.35 -13.03
N LYS A 521 -3.66 -10.07 -12.84
CA LYS A 521 -4.43 -9.13 -13.67
C LYS A 521 -3.94 -7.71 -13.41
N LYS A 522 -3.77 -6.93 -14.49
CA LYS A 522 -3.47 -5.49 -14.46
C LYS A 522 -4.50 -4.76 -13.58
N ARG A 523 -4.06 -4.17 -12.47
CA ARG A 523 -4.71 -2.97 -11.92
C ARG A 523 -4.22 -1.77 -12.73
N GLN A 524 -5.16 -0.99 -13.25
CA GLN A 524 -4.82 0.29 -13.88
C GLN A 524 -4.18 1.18 -12.81
N ALA A 525 -2.96 1.65 -13.08
CA ALA A 525 -2.31 2.68 -12.29
C ALA A 525 -3.07 3.98 -12.56
N ALA A 526 -3.83 4.46 -11.56
CA ALA A 526 -4.34 5.82 -11.57
C ALA A 526 -3.15 6.76 -11.46
N GLY A 527 -2.88 7.50 -12.54
CA GLY A 527 -1.92 8.58 -12.53
C GLY A 527 -2.51 9.80 -11.84
N GLU A 528 -1.88 10.27 -10.76
CA GLU A 528 -1.24 11.59 -10.71
C GLU A 528 -0.40 11.74 -9.43
N LYS A 529 0.69 12.50 -9.55
CA LYS A 529 1.70 12.72 -8.53
C LYS A 529 1.23 13.74 -7.49
N ILE A 530 1.38 13.37 -6.21
CA ILE A 530 1.66 14.25 -5.07
C ILE A 530 0.67 15.43 -4.89
N ALA A 531 -0.48 15.15 -4.28
CA ALA A 531 -1.32 16.19 -3.68
C ALA A 531 -1.89 15.82 -2.29
N ALA A 532 -1.26 14.87 -1.57
CA ALA A 532 -1.71 14.43 -0.24
C ALA A 532 -1.26 15.34 0.93
N PHE A 533 -1.14 16.65 0.70
CA PHE A 533 -0.66 17.60 1.70
C PHE A 533 -1.58 18.81 1.83
N THR A 534 -2.84 18.64 2.24
CA THR A 534 -3.57 19.81 2.78
C THR A 534 -4.70 19.50 3.76
N ASP A 535 -4.35 19.04 4.96
CA ASP A 535 -5.29 19.02 6.08
C ASP A 535 -4.92 20.13 7.06
N LEU A 536 -5.60 21.28 6.93
CA LEU A 536 -5.54 22.40 7.86
C LEU A 536 -6.76 22.33 8.79
N LYS A 537 -6.52 22.14 10.09
CA LYS A 537 -7.56 22.17 11.12
C LYS A 537 -7.51 23.49 11.89
N PRO A 538 -8.66 24.06 12.31
CA PRO A 538 -8.66 25.20 13.21
C PRO A 538 -7.80 24.92 14.46
N GLY A 539 -6.88 25.82 14.77
CA GLY A 539 -5.87 25.66 15.81
C GLY A 539 -4.47 25.28 15.31
N ASP A 540 -4.33 24.87 14.05
CA ASP A 540 -3.02 24.57 13.46
C ASP A 540 -2.16 25.83 13.31
N PHE A 541 -0.85 25.69 13.51
CA PHE A 541 0.11 26.74 13.18
C PHE A 541 0.30 26.82 11.66
N VAL A 542 0.29 28.04 11.12
CA VAL A 542 0.49 28.32 9.70
C VAL A 542 1.55 29.38 9.51
N VAL A 543 2.27 29.30 8.39
CA VAL A 543 3.27 30.28 7.97
C VAL A 543 2.72 31.06 6.79
N HIS A 544 2.59 32.37 6.94
CA HIS A 544 2.35 33.29 5.83
C HIS A 544 3.69 33.86 5.34
N GLU A 545 3.94 33.82 4.03
CA GLU A 545 5.24 34.23 3.45
C GLU A 545 5.73 35.62 3.88
N GLU A 546 4.83 36.59 4.02
CA GLU A 546 5.17 37.98 4.41
C GLU A 546 5.05 38.29 5.91
N HIS A 547 4.19 37.57 6.63
CA HIS A 547 3.77 37.96 7.98
C HIS A 547 4.27 36.99 9.07
N GLY A 548 4.74 35.80 8.68
CA GLY A 548 5.33 34.81 9.56
C GLY A 548 4.33 33.82 10.13
N VAL A 549 4.64 33.30 11.32
CA VAL A 549 3.90 32.22 11.97
C VAL A 549 2.68 32.77 12.72
N GLY A 550 1.51 32.21 12.41
CA GLY A 550 0.22 32.49 13.04
C GLY A 550 -0.57 31.20 13.32
N ILE A 551 -1.77 31.35 13.89
CA ILE A 551 -2.71 30.26 14.19
C ILE A 551 -3.89 30.36 13.23
N TYR A 552 -4.21 29.27 12.55
CA TYR A 552 -5.38 29.19 11.68
C TYR A 552 -6.67 29.10 12.50
N LEU A 553 -7.65 29.97 12.21
CA LEU A 553 -8.93 30.04 12.92
C LEU A 553 -10.14 29.56 12.10
N GLY A 554 -9.94 29.17 10.84
CA GLY A 554 -11.02 28.84 9.91
C GLY A 554 -11.17 29.87 8.78
N THR A 555 -12.23 29.70 7.99
CA THR A 555 -12.65 30.66 6.96
C THR A 555 -13.67 31.63 7.54
N ALA A 556 -13.67 32.88 7.05
CA ALA A 556 -14.63 33.90 7.44
C ALA A 556 -15.16 34.64 6.22
N GLN A 557 -16.48 34.70 6.09
CA GLN A 557 -17.15 35.54 5.11
C GLN A 557 -17.18 36.99 5.57
N MET A 558 -16.65 37.88 4.75
CA MET A 558 -16.72 39.32 5.01
C MET A 558 -17.40 40.06 3.86
N LYS A 559 -18.25 41.02 4.22
CA LYS A 559 -18.83 41.98 3.28
C LYS A 559 -17.93 43.19 3.19
N ASN A 560 -17.23 43.37 2.08
CA ASN A 560 -16.39 44.54 1.85
C ASN A 560 -16.95 45.35 0.69
N GLY A 561 -17.43 46.57 0.96
CA GLY A 561 -17.97 47.46 -0.09
C GLY A 561 -19.24 46.99 -0.79
N GLY A 562 -19.98 46.02 -0.23
CA GLY A 562 -21.25 45.51 -0.75
C GLY A 562 -21.18 44.09 -1.34
N THR A 563 -19.98 43.55 -1.60
CA THR A 563 -19.77 42.19 -2.12
C THR A 563 -19.31 41.23 -1.03
N ARG A 564 -19.66 39.95 -1.16
CA ARG A 564 -19.27 38.86 -0.26
C ARG A 564 -17.99 38.20 -0.76
N ARG A 565 -17.00 38.09 0.12
CA ARG A 565 -15.76 37.34 -0.15
C ARG A 565 -15.37 36.52 1.06
N ASP A 566 -14.81 35.35 0.77
CA ASP A 566 -14.27 34.43 1.77
C ASP A 566 -12.79 34.78 2.04
N TYR A 567 -12.41 34.75 3.31
CA TYR A 567 -11.04 34.99 3.75
C TYR A 567 -10.59 33.88 4.69
N LEU A 568 -9.32 33.52 4.61
CA LEU A 568 -8.65 32.70 5.61
C LEU A 568 -8.33 33.56 6.84
N GLN A 569 -8.79 33.15 8.02
CA GLN A 569 -8.52 33.88 9.25
C GLN A 569 -7.27 33.30 9.95
N ILE A 570 -6.25 34.14 10.12
CA ILE A 570 -5.01 33.78 10.83
C ILE A 570 -4.81 34.73 12.01
N GLN A 571 -4.67 34.19 13.21
CA GLN A 571 -4.33 34.95 14.42
C GLN A 571 -2.82 35.02 14.62
N TYR A 572 -2.32 36.22 14.89
CA TYR A 572 -0.92 36.49 15.20
C TYR A 572 -0.75 36.80 16.70
N GLN A 573 0.47 37.14 17.12
CA GLN A 573 0.76 37.41 18.53
C GLN A 573 -0.20 38.46 19.12
N GLY A 574 -0.92 38.09 20.19
CA GLY A 574 -1.96 38.93 20.80
C GLY A 574 -3.36 38.59 20.26
N SER A 575 -4.15 39.62 19.95
CA SER A 575 -5.50 39.49 19.36
C SER A 575 -5.56 39.94 17.89
N ASP A 576 -4.40 40.19 17.28
CA ASP A 576 -4.32 40.67 15.90
C ASP A 576 -4.67 39.55 14.92
N LYS A 577 -5.58 39.85 13.98
CA LYS A 577 -6.08 38.90 12.99
C LYS A 577 -5.77 39.39 11.59
N LEU A 578 -5.17 38.52 10.78
CA LEU A 578 -5.00 38.70 9.34
C LEU A 578 -6.11 37.94 8.62
N TYR A 579 -6.74 38.61 7.66
CA TYR A 579 -7.69 38.00 6.73
C TYR A 579 -7.00 37.87 5.38
N VAL A 580 -6.59 36.64 5.04
CA VAL A 580 -5.91 36.36 3.78
C VAL A 580 -6.96 36.05 2.71
N PRO A 581 -7.01 36.80 1.60
CA PRO A 581 -7.89 36.45 0.49
C PRO A 581 -7.55 35.07 -0.06
N ILE A 582 -8.56 34.33 -0.51
CA ILE A 582 -8.37 33.00 -1.09
C ILE A 582 -7.42 33.03 -2.30
N GLU A 583 -7.40 34.11 -3.09
CA GLU A 583 -6.52 34.17 -4.26
C GLU A 583 -5.03 34.17 -3.86
N ALA A 584 -4.73 34.47 -2.59
CA ALA A 584 -3.39 34.48 -1.99
C ALA A 584 -3.12 33.27 -1.08
N LEU A 585 -3.97 32.23 -1.12
CA LEU A 585 -3.87 31.05 -0.26
C LEU A 585 -2.59 30.23 -0.53
N SER A 586 -2.01 30.33 -1.74
CA SER A 586 -0.69 29.78 -2.07
C SER A 586 0.44 30.30 -1.16
N ARG A 587 0.24 31.45 -0.49
CA ARG A 587 1.20 32.04 0.46
C ARG A 587 1.08 31.51 1.88
N VAL A 588 0.12 30.63 2.14
CA VAL A 588 -0.14 30.05 3.45
C VAL A 588 0.20 28.58 3.44
N GLN A 589 1.17 28.23 4.27
CA GLN A 589 1.67 26.87 4.42
C GLN A 589 1.43 26.39 5.85
N ARG A 590 1.21 25.09 6.05
CA ARG A 590 1.10 24.54 7.41
C ARG A 590 2.50 24.54 8.04
N TYR A 591 2.62 25.02 9.28
CA TYR A 591 3.89 24.97 9.99
C TYR A 591 4.18 23.54 10.45
N ILE A 592 5.25 22.95 9.92
CA ILE A 592 5.76 21.64 10.34
C ILE A 592 6.98 21.86 11.24
N GLY A 593 6.83 21.62 12.54
CA GLY A 593 7.88 21.82 13.55
C GLY A 593 7.71 20.90 14.76
N ASN A 594 8.48 21.11 15.83
CA ASN A 594 8.45 20.23 17.01
C ASN A 594 7.20 20.51 17.88
N PRO A 595 6.28 19.55 18.06
CA PRO A 595 5.05 19.75 18.85
C PRO A 595 5.33 20.02 20.34
N ALA A 596 6.48 19.61 20.88
CA ALA A 596 6.85 19.87 22.28
C ALA A 596 7.33 21.32 22.53
N ASN A 597 7.66 22.08 21.48
CA ASN A 597 8.09 23.47 21.59
C ASN A 597 7.40 24.32 20.51
N PRO A 598 6.20 24.86 20.80
CA PRO A 598 5.41 25.59 19.81
C PRO A 598 6.16 26.84 19.32
N PRO A 599 6.04 27.20 18.03
CA PRO A 599 6.73 28.35 17.47
C PRO A 599 6.26 29.66 18.11
N LYS A 600 7.17 30.63 18.20
CA LYS A 600 6.80 31.98 18.65
C LYS A 600 5.99 32.68 17.56
N LEU A 601 4.75 33.04 17.88
CA LEU A 601 3.89 33.81 16.98
C LEU A 601 4.53 35.15 16.63
N ASN A 602 4.49 35.52 15.36
CA ASN A 602 4.98 36.81 14.88
C ASN A 602 3.97 37.94 15.14
N LYS A 603 4.43 39.19 15.15
CA LYS A 603 3.57 40.38 15.23
C LYS A 603 3.20 40.86 13.84
N LEU A 604 1.93 41.20 13.63
CA LEU A 604 1.45 41.74 12.37
C LEU A 604 2.08 43.11 12.10
N GLY A 605 2.74 43.29 10.95
CA GLY A 605 3.44 44.53 10.58
C GLY A 605 4.80 44.76 11.26
N GLY A 606 5.30 43.81 12.07
CA GLY A 606 6.63 43.88 12.67
C GLY A 606 7.74 43.47 11.68
N GLY A 607 8.90 44.14 11.73
CA GLY A 607 10.07 43.78 10.92
C GLY A 607 10.81 42.51 11.36
N ASP A 608 10.32 41.82 12.40
CA ASP A 608 10.99 40.65 13.00
C ASP A 608 11.01 39.46 12.04
N TRP A 609 9.92 39.23 11.29
CA TRP A 609 9.84 38.14 10.31
C TRP A 609 10.81 38.35 9.14
N GLN A 610 10.88 39.57 8.59
CA GLN A 610 11.83 39.88 7.52
C GLN A 610 13.29 39.71 7.96
N LYS A 611 13.62 40.11 9.21
CA LYS A 611 14.94 39.87 9.80
C LYS A 611 15.23 38.38 9.99
N GLN A 612 14.25 37.59 10.42
CA GLN A 612 14.37 36.14 10.54
C GLN A 612 14.61 35.49 9.17
N LYS A 613 13.81 35.84 8.15
CA LYS A 613 13.96 35.37 6.77
C LYS A 613 15.34 35.70 6.22
N ALA A 614 15.82 36.95 6.40
CA ALA A 614 17.14 37.38 5.95
C ALA A 614 18.27 36.60 6.64
N LYS A 615 18.18 36.40 7.96
CA LYS A 615 19.18 35.64 8.72
C LYS A 615 19.24 34.17 8.30
N VAL A 616 18.09 33.55 8.02
CA VAL A 616 18.03 32.17 7.49
C VAL A 616 18.63 32.13 6.08
N LYS A 617 18.26 33.07 5.19
CA LYS A 617 18.78 33.15 3.82
C LYS A 617 20.30 33.36 3.79
N GLU A 618 20.85 34.17 4.68
CA GLU A 618 22.30 34.35 4.84
C GLU A 618 23.01 33.06 5.26
N GLY A 619 22.44 32.33 6.24
CA GLY A 619 22.95 31.02 6.64
C GLY A 619 22.91 29.97 5.51
N LEU A 620 21.87 30.02 4.68
CA LEU A 620 21.71 29.14 3.52
C LEU A 620 22.67 29.47 2.37
N LYS A 621 23.01 30.76 2.16
CA LYS A 621 23.85 31.21 1.03
C LYS A 621 25.20 30.50 0.98
N LYS A 622 25.85 30.31 2.14
CA LYS A 622 27.13 29.58 2.24
C LYS A 622 26.99 28.12 1.77
N MET A 623 25.94 27.44 2.21
CA MET A 623 25.67 26.06 1.81
C MET A 623 25.32 25.95 0.32
N ALA A 624 24.50 26.87 -0.19
CA ALA A 624 24.12 26.91 -1.59
C ALA A 624 25.36 27.08 -2.48
N PHE A 625 26.26 28.01 -2.14
CA PHE A 625 27.51 28.21 -2.88
C PHE A 625 28.40 26.96 -2.88
N ASP A 626 28.56 26.30 -1.72
CA ASP A 626 29.33 25.06 -1.63
C ASP A 626 28.71 23.92 -2.47
N LEU A 627 27.38 23.84 -2.55
CA LEU A 627 26.65 22.86 -3.36
C LEU A 627 26.77 23.14 -4.87
N VAL A 628 26.64 24.39 -5.31
CA VAL A 628 26.78 24.75 -6.74
C VAL A 628 28.22 24.57 -7.20
N LYS A 629 29.21 24.94 -6.37
CA LYS A 629 30.63 24.68 -6.66
C LYS A 629 30.92 23.19 -6.83
N LEU A 630 30.27 22.35 -6.02
CA LEU A 630 30.34 20.90 -6.13
C LEU A 630 29.69 20.39 -7.44
N TYR A 631 28.56 21.00 -7.87
CA TYR A 631 27.90 20.68 -9.14
C TYR A 631 28.72 21.08 -10.37
N ALA A 632 29.26 22.30 -10.39
CA ALA A 632 30.11 22.76 -11.50
C ALA A 632 31.34 21.86 -11.66
N ARG A 633 31.94 21.45 -10.54
CA ARG A 633 33.04 20.47 -10.53
C ARG A 633 32.59 19.11 -11.10
N ARG A 634 31.41 18.62 -10.73
CA ARG A 634 30.82 17.38 -11.26
C ARG A 634 30.55 17.45 -12.77
N SER A 635 30.04 18.57 -13.26
CA SER A 635 29.72 18.75 -14.70
C SER A 635 30.96 18.83 -15.61
N GLN A 636 32.12 19.16 -15.04
CA GLN A 636 33.40 19.26 -15.74
C GLN A 636 34.19 17.94 -15.74
N GLU A 637 33.84 17.00 -14.87
CA GLU A 637 34.46 15.67 -14.79
C GLU A 637 33.83 14.75 -15.85
N THR A 638 34.60 14.37 -16.87
CA THR A 638 34.17 13.42 -17.91
C THR A 638 34.21 11.99 -17.37
N GLY A 639 33.07 11.30 -17.43
CA GLY A 639 32.92 9.91 -17.02
C GLY A 639 33.16 8.91 -18.15
N PHE A 640 32.85 7.64 -17.89
CA PHE A 640 32.86 6.58 -18.90
C PHE A 640 31.43 6.36 -19.41
N ALA A 641 31.20 6.62 -20.69
CA ALA A 641 29.92 6.31 -21.34
C ALA A 641 29.87 4.84 -21.73
N PHE A 642 28.94 4.09 -21.14
CA PHE A 642 28.71 2.68 -21.46
C PHE A 642 28.04 2.51 -22.83
N SER A 643 28.24 1.36 -23.47
CA SER A 643 27.67 1.03 -24.78
C SER A 643 26.20 0.63 -24.69
N ALA A 644 25.49 0.72 -25.82
CA ALA A 644 24.08 0.31 -25.92
C ALA A 644 23.91 -1.20 -25.67
N ASP A 645 22.70 -1.60 -25.25
CA ASP A 645 22.42 -2.97 -24.83
C ASP A 645 22.71 -4.01 -25.92
N THR A 646 23.36 -5.11 -25.51
CA THR A 646 23.73 -6.24 -26.38
C THR A 646 22.64 -7.34 -26.36
N PRO A 647 22.66 -8.30 -27.30
CA PRO A 647 21.76 -9.47 -27.23
C PRO A 647 21.89 -10.25 -25.91
N TRP A 648 23.09 -10.33 -25.34
CA TRP A 648 23.35 -10.95 -24.03
C TRP A 648 22.67 -10.22 -22.87
N GLN A 649 22.54 -8.89 -22.95
CA GLN A 649 21.77 -8.12 -21.96
C GLN A 649 20.30 -8.58 -21.99
N ARG A 650 19.71 -8.74 -23.18
CA ARG A 650 18.32 -9.22 -23.32
C ARG A 650 18.14 -10.65 -22.80
N GLU A 651 19.07 -11.55 -23.13
CA GLU A 651 19.05 -12.92 -22.59
C GLU A 651 19.15 -12.93 -21.06
N PHE A 652 20.03 -12.12 -20.48
CA PHE A 652 20.13 -11.98 -19.02
C PHE A 652 18.82 -11.47 -18.41
N GLU A 653 18.18 -10.48 -19.02
CA GLU A 653 16.90 -9.93 -18.57
C GLU A 653 15.76 -10.94 -18.70
N ASP A 654 15.70 -11.71 -19.79
CA ASP A 654 14.68 -12.72 -20.07
C ASP A 654 14.80 -13.95 -19.16
N MET A 655 16.00 -14.26 -18.67
CA MET A 655 16.23 -15.31 -17.67
C MET A 655 15.65 -14.97 -16.29
N PHE A 656 15.24 -13.71 -16.05
CA PHE A 656 14.60 -13.35 -14.80
C PHE A 656 13.22 -14.01 -14.69
N PRO A 657 12.94 -14.80 -13.65
CA PRO A 657 11.69 -15.53 -13.54
C PRO A 657 10.51 -14.65 -13.12
N TYR A 658 10.58 -13.32 -13.10
CA TYR A 658 9.45 -12.47 -12.72
C TYR A 658 9.27 -11.34 -13.75
N GLU A 659 8.04 -10.87 -13.96
CA GLU A 659 7.80 -9.64 -14.75
C GLU A 659 8.16 -8.40 -13.91
N LEU A 660 8.77 -7.40 -14.53
CA LEU A 660 9.09 -6.14 -13.84
C LEU A 660 7.82 -5.31 -13.62
N THR A 661 7.77 -4.59 -12.49
CA THR A 661 6.73 -3.57 -12.27
C THR A 661 6.97 -2.33 -13.15
N PRO A 662 5.95 -1.50 -13.42
CA PRO A 662 6.13 -0.27 -14.21
C PRO A 662 7.24 0.64 -13.64
N ASP A 663 7.31 0.78 -12.31
CA ASP A 663 8.33 1.59 -11.64
C ASP A 663 9.74 0.99 -11.78
N GLN A 664 9.85 -0.34 -11.76
CA GLN A 664 11.12 -1.04 -12.00
C GLN A 664 11.58 -0.84 -13.44
N GLU A 665 10.68 -0.97 -14.41
CA GLU A 665 10.99 -0.77 -15.83
C GLU A 665 11.45 0.67 -16.09
N GLN A 666 10.75 1.65 -15.50
CA GLN A 666 11.14 3.06 -15.57
C GLN A 666 12.50 3.30 -14.92
N SER A 667 12.75 2.75 -13.74
CA SER A 667 14.02 2.89 -13.03
C SER A 667 15.19 2.27 -13.80
N VAL A 668 14.98 1.12 -14.44
CA VAL A 668 16.00 0.49 -15.31
C VAL A 668 16.32 1.42 -16.48
N LYS A 669 15.31 1.97 -17.17
CA LYS A 669 15.52 2.92 -18.29
C LYS A 669 16.31 4.16 -17.86
N GLU A 670 15.97 4.73 -16.71
CA GLU A 670 16.67 5.91 -16.16
C GLU A 670 18.14 5.61 -15.82
N ILE A 671 18.41 4.49 -15.15
CA ILE A 671 19.77 4.06 -14.81
C ILE A 671 20.58 3.78 -16.07
N THR A 672 20.00 3.08 -17.05
CA THR A 672 20.68 2.78 -18.31
C THR A 672 21.02 4.06 -19.08
N ALA A 673 20.09 5.02 -19.15
CA ALA A 673 20.32 6.31 -19.80
C ALA A 673 21.45 7.12 -19.13
N ASP A 674 21.54 7.07 -17.80
CA ASP A 674 22.62 7.72 -17.06
C ASP A 674 23.97 7.04 -17.31
N MET A 675 24.02 5.70 -17.35
CA MET A 675 25.25 4.96 -17.64
C MET A 675 25.73 5.18 -19.09
N GLU A 676 24.84 5.39 -20.05
CA GLU A 676 25.21 5.70 -21.44
C GLU A 676 25.67 7.16 -21.63
N SER A 677 25.53 7.99 -20.60
CA SER A 677 25.94 9.40 -20.61
C SER A 677 27.46 9.56 -20.45
N PRO A 678 28.08 10.60 -21.03
CA PRO A 678 29.49 10.92 -20.77
C PRO A 678 29.75 11.51 -19.36
N ARG A 679 28.75 11.54 -18.48
CA ARG A 679 28.85 12.03 -17.09
C ARG A 679 28.77 10.85 -16.14
N ASN A 680 29.56 10.85 -15.06
CA ASN A 680 29.45 9.79 -14.05
C ASN A 680 28.07 9.81 -13.38
N MET A 681 27.42 8.66 -13.31
CA MET A 681 26.14 8.50 -12.63
C MET A 681 26.30 8.60 -11.09
N ASP A 682 25.42 9.34 -10.39
CA ASP A 682 25.28 9.33 -8.92
C ASP A 682 23.79 9.26 -8.54
N ARG A 683 23.19 8.08 -8.76
CA ARG A 683 21.74 7.86 -8.62
C ARG A 683 21.37 7.15 -7.33
N LEU A 684 20.25 7.55 -6.74
CA LEU A 684 19.62 6.88 -5.60
C LEU A 684 18.38 6.10 -6.06
N LEU A 685 18.43 4.77 -5.95
CA LEU A 685 17.28 3.91 -6.11
C LEU A 685 16.60 3.69 -4.76
N CYS A 686 15.44 4.31 -4.60
CA CYS A 686 14.60 4.18 -3.41
C CYS A 686 13.46 3.22 -3.69
N GLY A 687 13.12 2.42 -2.70
CA GLY A 687 11.94 1.56 -2.76
C GLY A 687 11.84 0.76 -1.49
N ASP A 688 10.67 0.27 -1.13
CA ASP A 688 10.53 -0.54 0.07
C ASP A 688 11.37 -1.85 -0.04
N VAL A 689 11.67 -2.45 1.10
CA VAL A 689 12.39 -3.73 1.16
C VAL A 689 11.64 -4.76 0.32
N GLY A 690 12.33 -5.53 -0.53
CA GLY A 690 11.68 -6.55 -1.37
C GLY A 690 11.10 -6.05 -2.71
N TYR A 691 11.23 -4.77 -3.05
CA TYR A 691 10.68 -4.21 -4.30
C TYR A 691 11.59 -4.42 -5.51
N GLY A 692 12.46 -5.43 -5.48
CA GLY A 692 13.35 -5.73 -6.59
C GLY A 692 14.50 -4.73 -6.80
N LYS A 693 14.86 -3.89 -5.81
CA LYS A 693 16.04 -3.00 -5.87
C LYS A 693 17.31 -3.74 -6.32
N THR A 694 17.51 -4.95 -5.80
CA THR A 694 18.63 -5.79 -6.17
C THR A 694 18.59 -6.16 -7.65
N GLU A 695 17.45 -6.56 -8.22
CA GLU A 695 17.35 -6.90 -9.65
C GLU A 695 17.69 -5.71 -10.55
N VAL A 696 17.15 -4.51 -10.24
CA VAL A 696 17.50 -3.28 -10.97
C VAL A 696 19.01 -3.01 -10.93
N SER A 697 19.64 -3.20 -9.76
CA SER A 697 21.09 -3.02 -9.61
C SER A 697 21.93 -4.08 -10.34
N LEU A 698 21.44 -5.32 -10.45
CA LEU A 698 22.13 -6.40 -11.16
C LEU A 698 22.07 -6.23 -12.68
N ARG A 699 21.01 -5.63 -13.23
CA ARG A 699 20.94 -5.24 -14.65
C ARG A 699 21.98 -4.17 -14.99
N ALA A 700 22.13 -3.16 -14.14
CA ALA A 700 23.20 -2.16 -14.27
C ALA A 700 24.60 -2.80 -14.16
N ALA A 701 24.78 -3.75 -13.23
CA ALA A 701 26.02 -4.50 -13.11
C ALA A 701 26.34 -5.30 -14.40
N PHE A 702 25.36 -6.00 -14.98
CA PHE A 702 25.57 -6.77 -16.20
C PHE A 702 25.96 -5.87 -17.38
N LYS A 703 25.34 -4.70 -17.54
CA LYS A 703 25.73 -3.70 -18.55
C LYS A 703 27.19 -3.27 -18.40
N ALA A 704 27.63 -2.99 -17.17
CA ALA A 704 29.02 -2.63 -16.92
C ALA A 704 30.02 -3.74 -17.30
N LEU A 705 29.65 -5.00 -17.07
CA LEU A 705 30.47 -6.15 -17.45
C LEU A 705 30.61 -6.31 -18.97
N MET A 706 29.59 -5.95 -19.76
CA MET A 706 29.66 -6.04 -21.22
C MET A 706 30.76 -5.14 -21.81
N ASP A 707 31.05 -4.03 -21.16
CA ASP A 707 32.16 -3.13 -21.51
C ASP A 707 33.49 -3.46 -20.80
N SER A 708 33.63 -4.69 -20.28
CA SER A 708 34.83 -5.17 -19.58
C SER A 708 35.23 -4.31 -18.38
N LYS A 709 34.24 -3.73 -17.69
CA LYS A 709 34.43 -3.01 -16.43
C LYS A 709 34.15 -3.93 -15.24
N GLN A 710 34.94 -3.79 -14.18
CA GLN A 710 34.68 -4.46 -12.90
C GLN A 710 33.56 -3.75 -12.14
N VAL A 711 32.80 -4.52 -11.36
CA VAL A 711 31.71 -4.02 -10.50
C VAL A 711 32.03 -4.32 -9.04
N ALA A 712 31.79 -3.34 -8.16
CA ALA A 712 31.91 -3.51 -6.72
C ALA A 712 30.54 -3.34 -6.06
N ILE A 713 30.12 -4.30 -5.23
CA ILE A 713 28.89 -4.23 -4.42
C ILE A 713 29.28 -4.10 -2.95
N LEU A 714 28.97 -2.94 -2.37
CA LEU A 714 29.29 -2.59 -1.00
C LEU A 714 28.05 -2.72 -0.10
N ALA A 715 28.16 -3.60 0.91
CA ALA A 715 27.12 -3.81 1.92
C ALA A 715 27.61 -3.43 3.33
N PRO A 716 26.74 -2.97 4.25
CA PRO A 716 27.16 -2.49 5.55
C PRO A 716 27.53 -3.61 6.53
N THR A 717 26.96 -4.80 6.35
CA THR A 717 27.18 -5.96 7.23
C THR A 717 27.72 -7.16 6.45
N THR A 718 28.46 -8.03 7.14
CA THR A 718 28.99 -9.30 6.59
C THR A 718 27.87 -10.15 6.01
N ILE A 719 26.69 -10.15 6.64
CA ILE A 719 25.55 -10.98 6.26
C ILE A 719 24.89 -10.46 4.98
N LEU A 720 24.68 -9.14 4.86
CA LEU A 720 24.19 -8.55 3.61
C LEU A 720 25.17 -8.78 2.45
N ALA A 721 26.48 -8.68 2.71
CA ALA A 721 27.49 -9.00 1.70
C ALA A 721 27.38 -10.46 1.23
N GLN A 722 27.14 -11.40 2.16
CA GLN A 722 26.94 -12.80 1.83
C GLN A 722 25.63 -13.03 1.05
N GLN A 723 24.55 -12.34 1.42
CA GLN A 723 23.27 -12.40 0.71
C GLN A 723 23.41 -11.92 -0.74
N HIS A 724 24.05 -10.77 -0.95
CA HIS A 724 24.34 -10.26 -2.29
C HIS A 724 25.23 -11.23 -3.07
N TYR A 725 26.27 -11.79 -2.45
CA TYR A 725 27.14 -12.77 -3.09
C TYR A 725 26.37 -14.02 -3.56
N ASN A 726 25.52 -14.60 -2.71
CA ASN A 726 24.70 -15.75 -3.07
C ASN A 726 23.69 -15.42 -4.18
N THR A 727 23.08 -14.23 -4.12
CA THR A 727 22.12 -13.76 -5.13
C THR A 727 22.80 -13.58 -6.49
N VAL A 728 23.97 -12.94 -6.51
CA VAL A 728 24.78 -12.76 -7.73
C VAL A 728 25.21 -14.11 -8.29
N LEU A 729 25.73 -15.04 -7.46
CA LEU A 729 26.10 -16.39 -7.91
C LEU A 729 24.93 -17.14 -8.57
N LYS A 730 23.73 -17.05 -7.99
CA LYS A 730 22.53 -17.68 -8.54
C LYS A 730 22.09 -17.02 -9.85
N ARG A 731 22.08 -15.68 -9.89
CA ARG A 731 21.57 -14.89 -11.01
C ARG A 731 22.47 -14.93 -12.25
N PHE A 732 23.79 -14.97 -12.05
CA PHE A 732 24.80 -15.02 -13.12
C PHE A 732 25.18 -16.45 -13.54
N LYS A 733 24.46 -17.46 -13.02
CA LYS A 733 24.67 -18.86 -13.40
C LYS A 733 24.38 -19.05 -14.90
N GLY A 734 25.37 -19.53 -15.64
CA GLY A 734 25.29 -19.69 -17.10
C GLY A 734 26.09 -18.66 -17.89
N PHE A 735 26.56 -17.58 -17.24
CA PHE A 735 27.43 -16.58 -17.87
C PHE A 735 28.89 -16.77 -17.41
N PRO A 736 29.89 -16.44 -18.24
CA PRO A 736 31.30 -16.56 -17.91
C PRO A 736 31.79 -15.41 -17.00
N VAL A 737 31.08 -15.14 -15.90
CA VAL A 737 31.36 -14.05 -14.96
C VAL A 737 31.95 -14.61 -13.66
N LYS A 738 33.09 -14.08 -13.23
CA LYS A 738 33.77 -14.49 -12.00
C LYS A 738 33.42 -13.57 -10.84
N VAL A 739 32.85 -14.15 -9.79
CA VAL A 739 32.34 -13.41 -8.62
C VAL A 739 33.06 -13.91 -7.37
N ASP A 740 33.51 -12.98 -6.51
CA ASP A 740 34.08 -13.32 -5.20
C ASP A 740 33.57 -12.37 -4.11
N VAL A 741 33.80 -12.76 -2.85
CA VAL A 741 33.35 -12.02 -1.66
C VAL A 741 34.51 -11.67 -0.72
N LEU A 742 34.57 -10.41 -0.32
CA LEU A 742 35.49 -9.87 0.67
C LEU A 742 34.74 -9.53 1.96
N SER A 743 34.75 -10.49 2.90
CA SER A 743 34.04 -10.41 4.17
C SER A 743 34.94 -10.88 5.31
N ARG A 744 34.49 -10.69 6.56
CA ARG A 744 35.22 -11.16 7.75
C ARG A 744 35.32 -12.68 7.85
N PHE A 745 34.48 -13.43 7.15
CA PHE A 745 34.52 -14.89 7.14
C PHE A 745 35.66 -15.48 6.29
N ARG A 746 36.35 -14.66 5.50
CA ARG A 746 37.52 -15.09 4.73
C ARG A 746 38.75 -15.13 5.64
N THR A 747 39.52 -16.21 5.53
CA THR A 747 40.83 -16.29 6.17
C THR A 747 41.80 -15.27 5.59
N ALA A 748 42.88 -14.95 6.32
CA ALA A 748 43.90 -14.03 5.84
C ALA A 748 44.59 -14.50 4.54
N LYS A 749 44.69 -15.82 4.33
CA LYS A 749 45.24 -16.42 3.11
C LYS A 749 44.31 -16.20 1.92
N GLU A 750 43.02 -16.50 2.09
CA GLU A 750 42.00 -16.29 1.05
C GLU A 750 41.85 -14.81 0.70
N THR A 751 41.84 -13.94 1.72
CA THR A 751 41.78 -12.48 1.52
C THR A 751 42.92 -11.98 0.63
N LYS A 752 44.16 -12.43 0.89
CA LYS A 752 45.31 -12.05 0.06
C LYS A 752 45.19 -12.54 -1.38
N ASP A 753 44.65 -13.75 -1.59
CA ASP A 753 44.44 -14.27 -2.94
C ASP A 753 43.33 -13.50 -3.69
N VAL A 754 42.22 -13.21 -3.03
CA VAL A 754 41.14 -12.38 -3.60
C VAL A 754 41.67 -11.01 -4.02
N LEU A 755 42.42 -10.32 -3.15
CA LEU A 755 43.00 -9.00 -3.48
C LEU A 755 43.95 -9.06 -4.68
N ARG A 756 44.74 -10.13 -4.81
CA ARG A 756 45.62 -10.36 -5.96
C ARG A 756 44.79 -10.54 -7.25
N ARG A 757 43.77 -11.39 -7.21
CA ARG A 757 42.89 -11.70 -8.36
C ARG A 757 42.06 -10.49 -8.80
N VAL A 758 41.59 -9.66 -7.87
CA VAL A 758 40.90 -8.38 -8.17
C VAL A 758 41.83 -7.43 -8.92
N LYS A 759 43.09 -7.32 -8.48
CA LYS A 759 44.09 -6.45 -9.09
C LYS A 759 44.53 -6.90 -10.48
N GLU A 760 44.60 -8.22 -10.70
CA GLU A 760 44.91 -8.82 -12.01
C GLU A 760 43.73 -8.72 -12.99
N GLY A 761 42.52 -8.44 -12.47
CA GLY A 761 41.27 -8.38 -13.24
C GLY A 761 40.67 -9.75 -13.53
N GLU A 762 40.97 -10.75 -12.70
CA GLU A 762 40.37 -12.08 -12.79
C GLU A 762 38.99 -12.15 -12.11
N ILE A 763 38.63 -11.15 -11.30
CA ILE A 763 37.34 -11.05 -10.62
C ILE A 763 36.57 -9.89 -11.26
N ASP A 764 35.41 -10.21 -11.81
CA ASP A 764 34.54 -9.27 -12.53
C ASP A 764 33.62 -8.52 -11.55
N ILE A 765 33.03 -9.25 -10.60
CA ILE A 765 32.20 -8.69 -9.53
C ILE A 765 32.83 -9.00 -8.16
N LEU A 766 33.11 -7.95 -7.38
CA LEU A 766 33.54 -8.09 -5.99
C LEU A 766 32.42 -7.62 -5.05
N VAL A 767 31.89 -8.54 -4.25
CA VAL A 767 30.91 -8.24 -3.20
C VAL A 767 31.65 -8.12 -1.87
N GLY A 768 31.29 -7.18 -1.00
CA GLY A 768 31.97 -7.09 0.28
C GLY A 768 31.50 -5.99 1.20
N THR A 769 32.08 -6.01 2.40
CA THR A 769 31.81 -4.99 3.42
C THR A 769 32.68 -3.75 3.23
N HIS A 770 32.68 -2.84 4.20
CA HIS A 770 33.63 -1.72 4.30
C HIS A 770 35.10 -2.12 4.07
N ARG A 771 35.46 -3.41 4.18
CA ARG A 771 36.77 -3.95 3.81
C ARG A 771 37.20 -3.64 2.37
N ILE A 772 36.26 -3.51 1.43
CA ILE A 772 36.51 -3.10 0.04
C ILE A 772 37.10 -1.68 -0.03
N LEU A 773 36.75 -0.82 0.93
CA LEU A 773 37.25 0.57 1.02
C LEU A 773 38.66 0.66 1.65
N GLY A 774 39.29 -0.48 1.94
CA GLY A 774 40.66 -0.52 2.45
C GLY A 774 41.67 -0.03 1.43
N LYS A 775 42.72 0.66 1.88
CA LYS A 775 43.78 1.23 0.99
C LYS A 775 44.56 0.18 0.18
N ASP A 776 44.48 -1.08 0.59
CA ASP A 776 45.14 -2.23 -0.04
C ASP A 776 44.31 -2.87 -1.17
N VAL A 777 43.06 -2.44 -1.36
CA VAL A 777 42.19 -2.91 -2.44
C VAL A 777 42.45 -2.06 -3.68
N GLN A 778 42.93 -2.69 -4.75
CA GLN A 778 43.20 -2.04 -6.04
C GLN A 778 42.47 -2.79 -7.15
N PHE A 779 41.50 -2.12 -7.78
CA PHE A 779 40.83 -2.63 -8.96
C PHE A 779 41.66 -2.35 -10.21
N LYS A 780 41.55 -3.21 -11.22
CA LYS A 780 42.17 -2.99 -12.54
C LYS A 780 41.41 -1.96 -13.36
N ASN A 781 40.07 -2.07 -13.40
CA ASN A 781 39.20 -1.21 -14.21
C ASN A 781 37.78 -1.18 -13.62
N LEU A 782 37.61 -0.55 -12.45
CA LEU A 782 36.31 -0.39 -11.81
C LEU A 782 35.45 0.59 -12.62
N GLY A 783 34.25 0.17 -13.03
CA GLY A 783 33.31 1.02 -13.78
C GLY A 783 32.00 1.32 -13.05
N LEU A 784 31.58 0.47 -12.12
CA LEU A 784 30.36 0.67 -11.34
C LEU A 784 30.56 0.30 -9.87
N LEU A 785 30.10 1.17 -8.97
CA LEU A 785 30.02 0.93 -7.53
C LEU A 785 28.56 0.95 -7.08
N ILE A 786 28.08 -0.18 -6.57
CA ILE A 786 26.74 -0.31 -6.00
C ILE A 786 26.87 -0.23 -4.47
N VAL A 787 26.17 0.71 -3.84
CA VAL A 787 26.20 0.90 -2.37
C VAL A 787 24.81 0.63 -1.80
N ASP A 788 24.68 -0.42 -1.01
CA ASP A 788 23.42 -0.76 -0.34
C ASP A 788 23.37 -0.17 1.07
N GLU A 789 22.26 0.44 1.45
CA GLU A 789 22.00 1.03 2.78
C GLU A 789 23.11 2.00 3.25
N GLU A 790 23.46 2.98 2.39
CA GLU A 790 24.52 4.00 2.59
C GLU A 790 24.48 4.64 4.00
N GLN A 791 23.29 4.79 4.58
CA GLN A 791 23.09 5.42 5.89
C GLN A 791 23.82 4.72 7.03
N ARG A 792 24.03 3.39 6.95
CA ARG A 792 24.70 2.62 8.01
C ARG A 792 26.22 2.70 7.99
N PHE A 793 26.81 3.31 6.96
CA PHE A 793 28.26 3.48 6.90
C PHE A 793 28.73 4.66 7.77
N GLY A 794 29.85 4.44 8.46
CA GLY A 794 30.52 5.48 9.26
C GLY A 794 31.04 6.64 8.42
N VAL A 795 31.31 7.77 9.07
CA VAL A 795 31.73 9.02 8.42
C VAL A 795 32.99 8.84 7.56
N GLN A 796 33.98 8.08 8.04
CA GLN A 796 35.21 7.81 7.30
C GLN A 796 34.96 7.01 6.01
N HIS A 797 34.05 6.03 6.03
CA HIS A 797 33.69 5.26 4.85
C HIS A 797 32.97 6.12 3.81
N LYS A 798 32.08 7.00 4.25
CA LYS A 798 31.35 7.94 3.39
C LYS A 798 32.28 8.90 2.66
N GLU A 799 33.34 9.38 3.30
CA GLU A 799 34.37 10.21 2.65
C GLU A 799 35.14 9.45 1.56
N ILE A 800 35.44 8.15 1.78
CA ILE A 800 36.11 7.33 0.75
C ILE A 800 35.18 7.10 -0.44
N ILE A 801 33.91 6.75 -0.20
CA ILE A 801 32.90 6.59 -1.27
C ILE A 801 32.75 7.89 -2.06
N LYS A 802 32.70 9.03 -1.39
CA LYS A 802 32.63 10.35 -2.02
C LYS A 802 33.81 10.62 -2.96
N ASN A 803 35.01 10.17 -2.61
CA ASN A 803 36.18 10.29 -3.48
C ASN A 803 36.08 9.36 -4.70
N MET A 804 35.52 8.16 -4.56
CA MET A 804 35.33 7.21 -5.66
C MET A 804 34.29 7.68 -6.69
N LYS A 805 33.26 8.42 -6.26
CA LYS A 805 32.23 9.03 -7.12
C LYS A 805 32.80 9.94 -8.23
N HIS A 806 34.05 10.41 -8.09
CA HIS A 806 34.70 11.23 -9.11
C HIS A 806 35.19 10.45 -10.33
N GLN A 807 35.35 9.12 -10.22
CA GLN A 807 36.00 8.31 -11.24
C GLN A 807 35.11 7.17 -11.77
N VAL A 808 34.01 6.86 -11.07
CA VAL A 808 33.22 5.65 -11.26
C VAL A 808 31.75 6.00 -11.08
N ASP A 809 30.88 5.36 -11.86
CA ASP A 809 29.43 5.44 -11.68
C ASP A 809 29.03 4.82 -10.34
N VAL A 810 28.13 5.51 -9.61
CA VAL A 810 27.66 5.06 -8.30
C VAL A 810 26.16 4.95 -8.27
N LEU A 811 25.67 3.74 -7.98
CA LEU A 811 24.27 3.45 -7.74
C LEU A 811 24.05 3.16 -6.26
N THR A 812 23.24 3.96 -5.59
CA THR A 812 22.93 3.77 -4.17
C THR A 812 21.53 3.19 -3.97
N LEU A 813 21.40 2.17 -3.12
CA LEU A 813 20.13 1.53 -2.81
C LEU A 813 19.69 1.90 -1.39
N SER A 814 18.42 2.25 -1.21
CA SER A 814 17.86 2.51 0.13
C SER A 814 16.40 2.08 0.27
N ALA A 815 16.06 1.58 1.47
CA ALA A 815 14.69 1.18 1.81
C ALA A 815 13.77 2.37 2.18
N THR A 816 14.31 3.39 2.84
CA THR A 816 13.56 4.56 3.29
C THR A 816 14.32 5.82 2.87
N PRO A 817 13.73 6.71 2.07
CA PRO A 817 14.39 7.96 1.73
C PRO A 817 14.56 8.80 3.00
N ILE A 818 15.82 9.09 3.35
CA ILE A 818 16.11 10.03 4.44
C ILE A 818 15.62 11.40 4.00
N PRO A 819 14.85 12.16 4.81
CA PRO A 819 14.27 13.44 4.40
C PRO A 819 15.28 14.44 3.82
N ARG A 820 16.52 14.45 4.31
CA ARG A 820 17.62 15.25 3.75
C ARG A 820 18.04 14.82 2.34
N THR A 821 18.10 13.51 2.09
CA THR A 821 18.46 12.93 0.79
C THR A 821 17.32 13.04 -0.20
N LEU A 822 16.08 12.88 0.26
CA LEU A 822 14.86 13.17 -0.51
C LEU A 822 14.89 14.62 -1.02
N HIS A 823 15.17 15.56 -0.11
CA HIS A 823 15.22 16.98 -0.43
C HIS A 823 16.35 17.35 -1.41
N MET A 824 17.55 16.81 -1.24
CA MET A 824 18.64 16.98 -2.21
C MET A 824 18.26 16.43 -3.59
N SER A 825 17.44 15.38 -3.64
CA SER A 825 17.00 14.79 -4.91
C SER A 825 15.89 15.62 -5.56
N MET A 826 14.93 16.14 -4.78
CA MET A 826 13.86 17.02 -5.27
C MET A 826 14.38 18.35 -5.83
N VAL A 827 15.50 18.86 -5.32
CA VAL A 827 16.17 20.08 -5.81
C VAL A 827 17.10 19.80 -7.01
N GLY A 828 17.11 18.55 -7.52
CA GLY A 828 17.89 18.13 -8.68
C GLY A 828 19.40 18.07 -8.43
N ILE A 829 19.83 17.85 -7.18
CA ILE A 829 21.26 17.70 -6.81
C ILE A 829 21.70 16.24 -6.88
N ARG A 830 20.77 15.30 -6.73
CA ARG A 830 20.97 13.85 -6.84
C ARG A 830 19.81 13.24 -7.61
N ASP A 831 20.09 12.50 -8.68
CA ASP A 831 19.03 11.83 -9.42
C ASP A 831 18.45 10.68 -8.59
N MET A 832 17.12 10.55 -8.57
CA MET A 832 16.42 9.57 -7.74
C MET A 832 15.35 8.85 -8.55
N SER A 833 15.35 7.52 -8.45
CA SER A 833 14.29 6.67 -8.99
C SER A 833 13.56 6.03 -7.81
N VAL A 834 12.23 6.02 -7.85
CA VAL A 834 11.38 5.53 -6.76
C VAL A 834 10.60 4.30 -7.24
N LEU A 835 10.65 3.23 -6.45
CA LEU A 835 9.85 2.03 -6.64
C LEU A 835 8.72 2.04 -5.62
N GLU A 836 7.48 2.29 -6.08
CA GLU A 836 6.29 2.37 -5.23
C GLU A 836 5.43 1.10 -5.33
N THR A 837 5.47 0.44 -6.49
CA THR A 837 4.70 -0.75 -6.81
C THR A 837 5.40 -2.01 -6.29
N PRO A 838 4.79 -2.79 -5.37
CA PRO A 838 5.36 -4.05 -4.91
C PRO A 838 5.29 -5.15 -5.99
N PRO A 839 6.21 -6.14 -5.97
CA PRO A 839 6.07 -7.37 -6.74
C PRO A 839 4.92 -8.26 -6.23
N GLU A 840 4.32 -9.07 -7.13
CA GLU A 840 3.05 -9.80 -6.92
C GLU A 840 3.08 -10.85 -5.79
N GLU A 841 4.22 -11.45 -5.46
CA GLU A 841 4.30 -12.53 -4.46
C GLU A 841 4.23 -12.06 -3.00
N ARG A 842 4.06 -10.75 -2.77
CA ARG A 842 4.11 -10.19 -1.42
C ARG A 842 2.73 -9.87 -0.89
N LEU A 843 2.31 -10.60 0.14
CA LEU A 843 1.10 -10.29 0.90
C LEU A 843 1.39 -9.22 1.96
N PRO A 844 0.49 -8.23 2.15
CA PRO A 844 0.70 -7.16 3.12
C PRO A 844 0.84 -7.75 4.53
N VAL A 845 1.81 -7.23 5.29
CA VAL A 845 2.04 -7.70 6.67
C VAL A 845 0.86 -7.23 7.53
N GLN A 846 0.09 -8.19 8.04
CA GLN A 846 -1.03 -7.88 8.92
C GLN A 846 -0.50 -7.33 10.24
N THR A 847 -0.79 -6.06 10.48
CA THR A 847 -0.29 -5.31 11.62
C THR A 847 -1.35 -5.23 12.70
N ARG A 848 -1.06 -5.77 13.88
CA ARG A 848 -1.93 -5.73 15.06
C ARG A 848 -1.27 -4.94 16.17
N VAL A 849 -1.99 -3.98 16.73
CA VAL A 849 -1.59 -3.27 17.95
C VAL A 849 -2.49 -3.80 19.07
N ILE A 850 -1.90 -4.49 20.05
CA ILE A 850 -2.62 -5.19 21.12
C ILE A 850 -1.93 -4.99 22.47
N ASP A 851 -2.64 -5.26 23.55
CA ASP A 851 -2.01 -5.39 24.86
C ASP A 851 -1.17 -6.67 24.94
N TYR A 852 -0.05 -6.61 25.65
CA TYR A 852 0.81 -7.76 25.86
C TYR A 852 0.08 -8.81 26.71
N ASN A 853 -0.11 -9.99 26.14
CA ASN A 853 -0.74 -11.14 26.78
C ASN A 853 0.03 -12.41 26.44
N ASP A 854 0.46 -13.16 27.46
CA ASP A 854 1.28 -14.36 27.27
C ASP A 854 0.59 -15.42 26.39
N GLY A 855 -0.73 -15.61 26.51
CA GLY A 855 -1.49 -16.57 25.69
C GLY A 855 -1.49 -16.22 24.21
N VAL A 856 -1.84 -14.97 23.88
CA VAL A 856 -1.83 -14.47 22.49
C VAL A 856 -0.44 -14.56 21.86
N ILE A 857 0.60 -14.26 22.65
CA ILE A 857 1.99 -14.36 22.22
C ILE A 857 2.41 -15.81 21.98
N ARG A 858 2.04 -16.73 22.89
CA ARG A 858 2.30 -18.16 22.72
C ARG A 858 1.65 -18.70 21.44
N ASP A 859 0.39 -18.36 21.20
CA ASP A 859 -0.33 -18.81 20.01
C ASP A 859 0.25 -18.24 18.73
N ALA A 860 0.66 -16.96 18.74
CA ALA A 860 1.34 -16.34 17.62
C ALA A 860 2.65 -17.08 17.28
N ILE A 861 3.42 -17.48 18.30
CA ILE A 861 4.66 -18.24 18.12
C ILE A 861 4.36 -19.65 17.61
N LEU A 862 3.47 -20.40 18.28
CA LEU A 862 3.16 -21.78 17.92
C LEU A 862 2.53 -21.90 16.53
N ARG A 863 1.69 -20.94 16.14
CA ARG A 863 1.12 -20.86 14.78
C ARG A 863 2.19 -20.71 13.71
N GLU A 864 3.26 -19.98 14.00
CA GLU A 864 4.38 -19.82 13.07
C GLU A 864 5.25 -21.09 13.02
N VAL A 865 5.55 -21.67 14.18
CA VAL A 865 6.37 -22.88 14.30
C VAL A 865 5.66 -24.08 13.66
N SER A 866 4.34 -24.22 13.85
CA SER A 866 3.55 -25.33 13.29
C SER A 866 3.52 -25.34 11.75
N ARG A 867 3.69 -24.16 11.12
CA ARG A 867 3.80 -24.02 9.66
C ARG A 867 5.23 -24.09 9.14
N GLY A 868 6.19 -24.45 9.99
CA GLY A 868 7.62 -24.52 9.67
C GLY A 868 8.24 -23.15 9.40
N GLY A 869 7.66 -22.09 9.96
CA GLY A 869 8.18 -20.73 9.90
C GLY A 869 8.97 -20.35 11.15
N GLN A 870 9.51 -19.13 11.13
CA GLN A 870 10.33 -18.59 12.22
C GLN A 870 9.79 -17.25 12.73
N VAL A 871 10.08 -16.92 13.98
CA VAL A 871 9.56 -15.74 14.67
C VAL A 871 10.68 -14.79 15.08
N TYR A 872 10.51 -13.50 14.79
CA TYR A 872 11.28 -12.45 15.43
C TYR A 872 10.57 -11.98 16.69
N PHE A 873 11.21 -12.11 17.85
CA PHE A 873 10.74 -11.53 19.09
C PHE A 873 11.65 -10.39 19.51
N LEU A 874 11.15 -9.16 19.42
CA LEU A 874 11.94 -7.96 19.68
C LEU A 874 11.72 -7.46 21.12
N TYR A 875 12.81 -7.48 21.89
CA TYR A 875 12.88 -6.98 23.27
C TYR A 875 14.08 -6.05 23.42
N ASN A 876 13.84 -4.75 23.61
CA ASN A 876 14.86 -3.71 23.52
C ASN A 876 15.52 -3.34 24.87
N SER A 877 15.92 -4.34 25.65
CA SER A 877 16.73 -4.15 26.87
C SER A 877 17.76 -5.27 27.02
N VAL A 878 19.04 -4.95 26.83
CA VAL A 878 20.13 -5.93 26.88
C VAL A 878 20.38 -6.45 28.31
N GLN A 879 20.10 -5.63 29.32
CA GLN A 879 20.35 -6.00 30.72
C GLN A 879 19.41 -7.10 31.20
N THR A 880 18.15 -7.07 30.74
CA THR A 880 17.07 -7.95 31.19
C THR A 880 16.70 -9.02 30.16
N ILE A 881 17.30 -9.01 28.96
CA ILE A 881 17.02 -10.00 27.90
C ILE A 881 17.23 -11.46 28.35
N GLY A 882 18.21 -11.70 29.24
CA GLY A 882 18.45 -13.04 29.78
C GLY A 882 17.34 -13.53 30.70
N ALA A 883 16.78 -12.65 31.54
CA ALA A 883 15.63 -12.98 32.37
C ALA A 883 14.37 -13.19 31.51
N PHE A 884 14.21 -12.38 30.46
CA PHE A 884 13.10 -12.51 29.53
C PHE A 884 13.20 -13.80 28.69
N TYR A 885 14.41 -14.24 28.33
CA TYR A 885 14.66 -15.52 27.67
C TYR A 885 14.13 -16.70 28.48
N GLU A 886 14.43 -16.76 29.79
CA GLU A 886 13.95 -17.85 30.66
C GLU A 886 12.41 -17.86 30.75
N ARG A 887 11.78 -16.68 30.82
CA ARG A 887 10.32 -16.56 30.77
C ARG A 887 9.76 -17.06 29.45
N LEU A 888 10.33 -16.65 28.32
CA LEU A 888 9.87 -17.06 26.98
C LEU A 888 10.03 -18.57 26.75
N LYS A 889 11.10 -19.16 27.30
CA LYS A 889 11.37 -20.60 27.25
C LYS A 889 10.37 -21.41 28.06
N GLN A 890 9.89 -20.88 29.18
CA GLN A 890 8.79 -21.50 29.94
C GLN A 890 7.43 -21.32 29.26
N LEU A 891 7.22 -20.19 28.58
CA LEU A 891 5.98 -19.92 27.85
C LEU A 891 5.83 -20.80 26.60
N VAL A 892 6.93 -21.07 25.87
CA VAL A 892 6.93 -21.87 24.64
C VAL A 892 8.05 -22.92 24.69
N PRO A 893 7.92 -23.98 25.51
CA PRO A 893 8.94 -25.03 25.62
C PRO A 893 9.12 -25.84 24.32
N GLU A 894 8.15 -25.77 23.40
CA GLU A 894 8.15 -26.47 22.12
C GLU A 894 9.07 -25.82 21.06
N ALA A 895 9.50 -24.58 21.27
CA ALA A 895 10.27 -23.81 20.30
C ALA A 895 11.75 -23.65 20.68
N ARG A 896 12.65 -23.72 19.69
CA ARG A 896 14.09 -23.46 19.89
C ARG A 896 14.36 -21.96 19.84
N ILE A 897 14.70 -21.37 20.98
CA ILE A 897 14.91 -19.92 21.12
C ILE A 897 16.41 -19.58 21.07
N GLY A 898 16.81 -18.71 20.14
CA GLY A 898 18.14 -18.08 20.09
C GLY A 898 18.11 -16.63 20.58
N VAL A 899 19.23 -16.12 21.13
CA VAL A 899 19.33 -14.74 21.65
C VAL A 899 20.36 -13.93 20.87
N ALA A 900 19.97 -12.76 20.37
CA ALA A 900 20.84 -11.87 19.59
C ALA A 900 20.76 -10.40 20.04
N HIS A 901 21.84 -9.85 20.60
CA HIS A 901 21.89 -8.46 21.08
C HIS A 901 23.22 -7.73 20.76
N GLY A 902 23.21 -6.39 20.75
CA GLY A 902 24.27 -5.58 20.11
C GLY A 902 25.58 -5.49 20.90
N GLN A 903 25.55 -5.92 22.15
CA GLN A 903 26.73 -6.01 23.02
C GLN A 903 27.43 -7.37 22.94
N MET A 904 26.88 -8.31 22.17
CA MET A 904 27.58 -9.56 21.88
C MET A 904 28.87 -9.28 21.10
N ARG A 905 29.87 -10.15 21.28
CA ARG A 905 31.06 -10.11 20.41
C ARG A 905 30.60 -10.36 18.97
N GLU A 906 31.17 -9.62 18.02
CA GLU A 906 30.76 -9.67 16.60
C GLU A 906 30.67 -11.11 16.06
N HIS A 907 31.63 -11.98 16.42
CA HIS A 907 31.61 -13.40 16.05
C HIS A 907 30.37 -14.16 16.60
N GLY A 908 30.06 -14.01 17.89
CA GLY A 908 28.94 -14.72 18.49
C GLY A 908 27.57 -14.25 17.99
N LEU A 909 27.45 -12.97 17.62
CA LEU A 909 26.24 -12.45 16.99
C LEU A 909 26.08 -13.00 15.57
N GLU A 910 27.15 -12.99 14.78
CA GLU A 910 27.14 -13.54 13.41
C GLU A 910 26.78 -15.03 13.39
N ASP A 911 27.33 -15.83 14.31
CA ASP A 911 27.05 -17.27 14.42
C ASP A 911 25.56 -17.54 14.72
N VAL A 912 24.99 -16.88 15.73
CA VAL A 912 23.56 -17.03 16.09
C VAL A 912 22.64 -16.61 14.94
N MET A 913 23.00 -15.55 14.21
CA MET A 913 22.21 -15.09 13.06
C MET A 913 22.27 -16.08 11.89
N MET A 914 23.41 -16.73 11.67
CA MET A 914 23.54 -17.79 10.65
C MET A 914 22.79 -19.05 11.05
N ASP A 915 22.84 -19.45 12.32
CA ASP A 915 22.06 -20.55 12.85
C ASP A 915 20.56 -20.29 12.71
N PHE A 916 20.12 -19.06 12.97
CA PHE A 916 18.73 -18.66 12.72
C PHE A 916 18.41 -18.71 11.22
N TYR A 917 19.27 -18.18 10.33
CA TYR A 917 19.06 -18.26 8.89
C TYR A 917 18.98 -19.72 8.38
N GLY A 918 19.77 -20.63 8.96
CA GLY A 918 19.79 -22.06 8.64
C GLY A 918 18.63 -22.88 9.24
N GLY A 919 17.74 -22.26 10.03
CA GLY A 919 16.61 -22.95 10.67
C GLY A 919 16.98 -23.74 11.94
N SER A 920 18.15 -23.49 12.54
CA SER A 920 18.57 -24.11 13.80
C SER A 920 17.76 -23.58 15.00
N TYR A 921 17.27 -22.35 14.92
CA TYR A 921 16.39 -21.71 15.90
C TYR A 921 15.05 -21.33 15.27
N ASP A 922 13.96 -21.55 15.99
CA ASP A 922 12.60 -21.24 15.56
C ASP A 922 12.20 -19.80 15.94
N VAL A 923 12.68 -19.33 17.09
CA VAL A 923 12.42 -17.99 17.61
C VAL A 923 13.73 -17.26 17.86
N LEU A 924 13.88 -16.06 17.31
CA LEU A 924 15.01 -15.18 17.61
C LEU A 924 14.56 -14.08 18.58
N LEU A 925 14.99 -14.18 19.83
CA LEU A 925 14.85 -13.12 20.83
C LEU A 925 15.97 -12.09 20.62
N CYS A 926 15.62 -10.91 20.12
CA CYS A 926 16.61 -9.92 19.69
C CYS A 926 16.28 -8.47 20.10
N THR A 927 17.30 -7.62 20.07
CA THR A 927 17.10 -6.16 20.11
C THR A 927 16.85 -5.62 18.69
N THR A 928 16.96 -4.30 18.48
CA THR A 928 16.84 -3.63 17.16
C THR A 928 17.89 -4.05 16.11
N ILE A 929 18.75 -5.04 16.37
CA ILE A 929 19.77 -5.50 15.42
C ILE A 929 19.16 -6.07 14.15
N ILE A 930 17.94 -6.61 14.20
CA ILE A 930 17.25 -7.10 13.00
C ILE A 930 16.98 -5.98 11.99
N GLU A 931 17.04 -4.70 12.41
CA GLU A 931 17.07 -3.56 11.48
C GLU A 931 18.23 -3.67 10.48
N SER A 932 19.35 -4.33 10.83
CA SER A 932 20.64 -4.31 10.11
C SER A 932 20.77 -5.20 8.87
N GLY A 933 19.69 -5.80 8.38
CA GLY A 933 19.67 -6.32 7.01
C GLY A 933 19.37 -7.79 6.81
N LEU A 934 19.08 -8.59 7.84
CA LEU A 934 18.76 -10.00 7.59
C LEU A 934 17.46 -10.14 6.80
N ASP A 935 17.54 -10.89 5.71
CA ASP A 935 16.40 -11.42 4.97
C ASP A 935 16.24 -12.89 5.34
N VAL A 936 15.22 -13.22 6.12
CA VAL A 936 14.88 -14.60 6.44
C VAL A 936 13.51 -14.88 5.82
N PRO A 937 13.44 -15.56 4.66
CA PRO A 937 12.18 -15.80 3.95
C PRO A 937 11.17 -16.61 4.78
N THR A 938 11.67 -17.47 5.66
CA THR A 938 10.91 -18.29 6.60
C THR A 938 10.41 -17.51 7.82
N ALA A 939 10.92 -16.30 8.09
CA ALA A 939 10.48 -15.49 9.21
C ALA A 939 9.27 -14.64 8.82
N ASN A 940 8.07 -15.12 9.15
CA ASN A 940 6.81 -14.46 8.76
C ASN A 940 6.03 -13.89 9.95
N THR A 941 6.53 -14.03 11.18
CA THR A 941 5.90 -13.41 12.36
C THR A 941 6.89 -12.51 13.10
N LEU A 942 6.50 -11.27 13.35
CA LEU A 942 7.23 -10.29 14.16
C LEU A 942 6.41 -9.98 15.41
N ILE A 943 7.02 -10.04 16.58
CA ILE A 943 6.44 -9.61 17.85
C ILE A 943 7.35 -8.52 18.42
N VAL A 944 6.82 -7.33 18.65
CA VAL A 944 7.53 -6.20 19.24
C VAL A 944 6.99 -5.94 20.63
N PHE A 945 7.83 -6.15 21.63
CA PHE A 945 7.55 -5.83 23.02
C PHE A 945 7.75 -4.33 23.30
N ASP A 946 6.81 -3.70 24.01
CA ASP A 946 6.81 -2.26 24.32
C ASP A 946 6.94 -1.38 23.05
N ALA A 947 6.03 -1.56 22.10
CA ALA A 947 6.06 -0.86 20.81
C ALA A 947 5.95 0.68 20.95
N ASP A 948 5.38 1.19 22.06
CA ASP A 948 5.27 2.61 22.41
C ASP A 948 6.63 3.33 22.49
N ARG A 949 7.70 2.59 22.80
CA ARG A 949 9.07 3.11 22.94
C ARG A 949 9.80 3.32 21.61
N PHE A 950 9.27 2.85 20.48
CA PHE A 950 9.96 2.90 19.19
C PHE A 950 9.47 4.05 18.32
N GLY A 951 10.38 4.64 17.54
CA GLY A 951 10.01 5.62 16.53
C GLY A 951 9.24 5.00 15.35
N LEU A 952 8.40 5.78 14.66
CA LEU A 952 7.56 5.27 13.57
C LEU A 952 8.39 4.66 12.42
N SER A 953 9.46 5.32 12.00
CA SER A 953 10.38 4.76 10.99
C SER A 953 11.07 3.48 11.44
N GLN A 954 11.35 3.30 12.73
CA GLN A 954 11.92 2.05 13.26
C GLN A 954 10.89 0.93 13.22
N LEU A 955 9.67 1.18 13.72
CA LEU A 955 8.56 0.21 13.67
C LEU A 955 8.27 -0.24 12.22
N TYR A 956 8.30 0.69 11.27
CA TYR A 956 8.12 0.38 9.85
C TYR A 956 9.26 -0.47 9.28
N GLN A 957 10.52 -0.12 9.58
CA GLN A 957 11.67 -0.91 9.14
C GLN A 957 11.66 -2.32 9.74
N LEU A 958 11.29 -2.45 11.01
CA LEU A 958 11.13 -3.73 11.71
C LEU A 958 10.01 -4.56 11.06
N ARG A 959 8.85 -3.96 10.81
CA ARG A 959 7.73 -4.60 10.09
C ARG A 959 8.16 -5.12 8.72
N GLY A 960 8.94 -4.33 7.98
CA GLY A 960 9.48 -4.72 6.67
C GLY A 960 10.48 -5.89 6.69
N ARG A 961 10.86 -6.39 7.88
CA ARG A 961 11.70 -7.59 8.02
C ARG A 961 10.93 -8.89 7.89
N VAL A 962 9.60 -8.87 8.02
CA VAL A 962 8.73 -10.04 7.84
C VAL A 962 7.86 -9.92 6.59
N GLY A 963 7.27 -11.02 6.14
CA GLY A 963 6.40 -11.06 4.95
C GLY A 963 7.17 -10.92 3.66
N ARG A 964 8.23 -11.71 3.51
CA ARG A 964 9.08 -11.76 2.29
C ARG A 964 8.82 -13.00 1.44
N SER A 965 7.95 -13.89 1.91
CA SER A 965 7.47 -15.06 1.18
C SER A 965 6.05 -14.83 0.66
N ASN A 966 5.55 -15.76 -0.15
CA ASN A 966 4.15 -15.84 -0.57
C ASN A 966 3.18 -16.24 0.57
N ARG A 967 3.64 -16.26 1.82
CA ARG A 967 2.83 -16.57 3.00
C ARG A 967 2.43 -15.30 3.74
N GLN A 968 1.20 -15.30 4.23
CA GLN A 968 0.70 -14.21 5.08
C GLN A 968 1.60 -14.04 6.30
N ALA A 969 2.09 -12.82 6.49
CA ALA A 969 2.91 -12.44 7.63
C ALA A 969 2.13 -11.59 8.63
N TYR A 970 2.56 -11.65 9.88
CA TYR A 970 1.93 -11.00 11.02
C TYR A 970 2.97 -10.14 11.78
N ALA A 971 2.57 -8.94 12.16
CA ALA A 971 3.35 -8.07 13.05
C ALA A 971 2.49 -7.69 14.26
N TYR A 972 2.88 -8.15 15.45
CA TYR A 972 2.23 -7.84 16.72
C TYR A 972 3.03 -6.76 17.44
N PHE A 973 2.47 -5.56 17.53
CA PHE A 973 2.99 -4.46 18.33
C PHE A 973 2.28 -4.47 19.68
N THR A 974 3.02 -4.83 20.74
CA THR A 974 2.44 -5.03 22.08
C THR A 974 2.71 -3.86 23.01
N ILE A 975 1.75 -3.60 23.91
CA ILE A 975 1.78 -2.53 24.91
C ILE A 975 1.47 -3.15 26.27
N ARG A 976 2.12 -2.69 27.35
CA ARG A 976 1.80 -3.19 28.70
C ARG A 976 0.41 -2.67 29.14
N PRO A 977 -0.48 -3.53 29.66
CA PRO A 977 -1.82 -3.13 30.11
C PRO A 977 -1.81 -2.03 31.19
N GLU A 978 -0.77 -2.03 32.03
CA GLU A 978 -0.67 -1.13 33.19
C GLU A 978 -0.18 0.29 32.83
N ARG A 979 0.15 0.54 31.55
CA ARG A 979 0.82 1.78 31.12
C ARG A 979 -0.11 2.65 30.27
N SER A 980 -0.33 3.89 30.71
CA SER A 980 -1.02 4.90 29.91
C SER A 980 -0.14 5.36 28.74
N LEU A 981 -0.66 5.29 27.52
CA LEU A 981 0.02 5.80 26.31
C LEU A 981 0.03 7.33 26.29
N SER A 982 1.11 7.90 25.76
CA SER A 982 1.11 9.32 25.37
C SER A 982 0.34 9.51 24.07
N GLU A 983 -0.27 10.68 23.88
CA GLU A 983 -0.97 11.03 22.63
C GLU A 983 -0.05 10.88 21.39
N THR A 984 1.25 11.14 21.55
CA THR A 984 2.26 10.94 20.51
C THR A 984 2.58 9.47 20.23
N ALA A 985 2.46 8.57 21.21
CA ALA A 985 2.64 7.14 21.01
C ALA A 985 1.41 6.54 20.33
N GLU A 986 0.21 6.96 20.74
CA GLU A 986 -1.05 6.54 20.14
C GLU A 986 -1.13 6.91 18.66
N LYS A 987 -0.86 8.18 18.30
CA LYS A 987 -0.81 8.62 16.89
C LYS A 987 0.23 7.86 16.05
N ARG A 988 1.36 7.45 16.63
CA ARG A 988 2.38 6.63 15.93
C ARG A 988 1.89 5.21 15.68
N LEU A 989 1.30 4.59 16.70
CA LEU A 989 0.78 3.22 16.62
C LEU A 989 -0.49 3.13 15.74
N GLU A 990 -1.26 4.20 15.66
CA GLU A 990 -2.35 4.33 14.71
C GLU A 990 -1.83 4.49 13.27
N ALA A 991 -0.84 5.35 13.05
CA ALA A 991 -0.23 5.52 11.73
C ALA A 991 0.39 4.21 11.20
N ILE A 992 1.10 3.42 12.01
CA ILE A 992 1.66 2.12 11.56
C ILE A 992 0.56 1.10 11.19
N ARG A 993 -0.65 1.25 11.73
CA ARG A 993 -1.84 0.44 11.42
C ARG A 993 -2.54 0.91 10.15
N GLU A 994 -2.68 2.22 9.95
CA GLU A 994 -3.30 2.80 8.75
C GLU A 994 -2.48 2.52 7.49
N PHE A 995 -1.16 2.66 7.58
CA PHE A 995 -0.26 2.43 6.45
C PHE A 995 0.13 0.94 6.30
N THR A 996 -0.86 0.06 6.17
CA THR A 996 -0.67 -1.39 5.93
C THR A 996 -0.32 -1.72 4.48
N GLU A 997 -0.60 -0.81 3.55
CA GLU A 997 -0.31 -0.97 2.13
C GLU A 997 1.19 -0.85 1.80
N PHE A 998 1.57 -1.59 0.78
CA PHE A 998 2.84 -1.50 0.10
C PHE A 998 3.02 -0.11 -0.55
N GLY A 999 4.18 0.53 -0.36
CA GLY A 999 4.53 1.83 -0.97
C GLY A 999 4.32 3.01 -0.03
N ALA A 1000 3.90 2.74 1.22
CA ALA A 1000 3.73 3.77 2.23
C ALA A 1000 5.06 4.33 2.79
N GLY A 1001 6.22 3.76 2.45
CA GLY A 1001 7.53 4.18 2.97
C GLY A 1001 7.81 5.68 2.81
N PHE A 1002 7.39 6.27 1.68
CA PHE A 1002 7.47 7.72 1.46
C PHE A 1002 6.51 8.51 2.38
N ARG A 1003 5.23 8.11 2.41
CA ARG A 1003 4.19 8.72 3.27
C ARG A 1003 4.56 8.65 4.76
N ILE A 1004 5.19 7.56 5.18
CA ILE A 1004 5.63 7.32 6.56
C ILE A 1004 6.87 8.13 6.90
N ALA A 1005 7.84 8.28 5.99
CA ALA A 1005 8.99 9.15 6.23
C ALA A 1005 8.55 10.61 6.44
N MET A 1006 7.53 11.05 5.70
CA MET A 1006 6.92 12.37 5.86
C MET A 1006 6.13 12.48 7.17
N ARG A 1007 5.34 11.47 7.54
CA ARG A 1007 4.62 11.45 8.82
C ARG A 1007 5.57 11.36 10.03
N ASP A 1008 6.68 10.64 9.92
CA ASP A 1008 7.73 10.57 10.95
C ASP A 1008 8.44 11.93 11.11
N LEU A 1009 8.61 12.68 10.01
CA LEU A 1009 9.12 14.07 10.05
C LEU A 1009 8.15 15.02 10.77
N GLU A 1010 6.84 14.88 10.52
CA GLU A 1010 5.79 15.64 11.22
C GLU A 1010 5.74 15.31 12.71
N ILE A 1011 5.82 14.03 13.06
CA ILE A 1011 5.68 13.55 14.44
C ILE A 1011 6.92 13.85 15.29
N ARG A 1012 8.13 13.71 14.73
CA ARG A 1012 9.39 13.98 15.46
C ARG A 1012 9.81 15.45 15.41
N GLY A 1013 9.29 16.21 14.45
CA GLY A 1013 9.83 17.50 14.05
C GLY A 1013 11.16 17.36 13.31
N ALA A 1014 11.46 18.26 12.37
CA ALA A 1014 12.64 18.18 11.50
C ALA A 1014 14.01 18.40 12.21
N GLY A 1015 14.03 18.46 13.54
CA GLY A 1015 15.15 18.96 14.32
C GLY A 1015 16.38 18.06 14.45
N ASN A 1016 16.22 16.74 14.27
CA ASN A 1016 17.34 15.79 14.41
C ASN A 1016 18.06 15.44 13.09
N ILE A 1017 17.58 15.94 11.95
CA ILE A 1017 18.01 15.47 10.62
C ILE A 1017 18.99 16.43 9.93
N LEU A 1018 18.94 17.70 10.32
CA LEU A 1018 19.76 18.79 9.82
C LEU A 1018 20.68 19.21 10.97
N GLY A 1019 21.99 19.39 10.70
CA GLY A 1019 22.98 19.58 11.76
C GLY A 1019 22.63 20.70 12.76
N PRO A 1020 23.31 20.77 13.92
CA PRO A 1020 22.90 21.62 15.05
C PRO A 1020 22.70 23.11 14.69
N GLU A 1021 23.38 23.65 13.68
CA GLU A 1021 23.19 25.03 13.20
C GLU A 1021 21.90 25.24 12.39
N GLN A 1022 21.44 24.22 11.64
CA GLN A 1022 20.27 24.28 10.75
C GLN A 1022 18.96 24.07 11.50
N HIS A 1023 19.02 23.35 12.63
CA HIS A 1023 17.88 23.10 13.51
C HIS A 1023 17.19 24.41 13.96
N GLY A 1024 17.97 25.44 14.29
CA GLY A 1024 17.45 26.74 14.71
C GLY A 1024 16.75 27.51 13.58
N HIS A 1025 17.23 27.37 12.35
CA HIS A 1025 16.65 28.06 11.19
C HIS A 1025 15.27 27.49 10.83
N LEU A 1026 15.16 26.16 10.76
CA LEU A 1026 13.92 25.49 10.39
C LEU A 1026 12.80 25.70 11.42
N ALA A 1027 13.11 25.59 12.72
CA ALA A 1027 12.14 25.87 13.77
C ALA A 1027 11.61 27.33 13.73
N THR A 1028 12.37 28.26 13.16
CA THR A 1028 11.98 29.67 13.09
C THR A 1028 11.04 29.96 11.92
N VAL A 1029 11.27 29.39 10.74
CA VAL A 1029 10.51 29.73 9.52
C VAL A 1029 9.52 28.66 9.06
N GLY A 1030 9.64 27.42 9.56
CA GLY A 1030 8.86 26.27 9.09
C GLY A 1030 9.56 25.53 7.94
N TYR A 1031 9.22 24.24 7.77
CA TYR A 1031 9.85 23.35 6.78
C TYR A 1031 9.69 23.84 5.34
N ASP A 1032 8.46 24.07 4.88
CA ASP A 1032 8.18 24.43 3.48
C ASP A 1032 8.81 25.77 3.08
N MET A 1033 8.73 26.76 3.96
CA MET A 1033 9.36 28.07 3.75
C MET A 1033 10.89 27.98 3.72
N TYR A 1034 11.48 27.09 4.54
CA TYR A 1034 12.91 26.80 4.50
C TYR A 1034 13.33 26.19 3.15
N CYS A 1035 12.53 25.24 2.62
CA CYS A 1035 12.77 24.64 1.30
C CYS A 1035 12.74 25.70 0.19
N LYS A 1036 11.69 26.54 0.17
CA LYS A 1036 11.55 27.64 -0.80
C LYS A 1036 12.74 28.61 -0.76
N LEU A 1037 13.17 29.01 0.44
CA LEU A 1037 14.34 29.86 0.63
C LEU A 1037 15.63 29.22 0.12
N MET A 1038 15.79 27.91 0.31
CA MET A 1038 16.96 27.19 -0.14
C MET A 1038 17.02 27.11 -1.67
N GLU A 1039 15.89 26.83 -2.34
CA GLU A 1039 15.78 26.85 -3.80
C GLU A 1039 16.13 28.23 -4.38
N GLU A 1040 15.57 29.30 -3.83
CA GLU A 1040 15.92 30.68 -4.21
C GLU A 1040 17.44 30.91 -4.09
N THR A 1041 18.05 30.55 -2.95
CA THR A 1041 19.49 30.75 -2.74
C THR A 1041 20.37 29.91 -3.68
N LEU A 1042 19.92 28.72 -4.08
CA LEU A 1042 20.62 27.87 -5.04
C LEU A 1042 20.54 28.42 -6.46
N GLN A 1043 19.38 28.93 -6.87
CA GLN A 1043 19.23 29.61 -8.16
C GLN A 1043 20.08 30.88 -8.23
N GLU A 1044 20.08 31.69 -7.18
CA GLU A 1044 20.96 32.88 -7.06
C GLU A 1044 22.44 32.48 -7.16
N ALA A 1045 22.86 31.43 -6.43
CA ALA A 1045 24.24 30.95 -6.46
C ALA A 1045 24.64 30.35 -7.83
N ARG A 1046 23.73 29.67 -8.53
CA ARG A 1046 23.94 29.17 -9.90
C ARG A 1046 24.13 30.34 -10.88
N ALA A 1047 23.22 31.32 -10.85
CA ALA A 1047 23.30 32.49 -11.71
C ALA A 1047 24.60 33.28 -11.47
N GLU A 1048 24.97 33.49 -10.20
CA GLU A 1048 26.24 34.15 -9.82
C GLU A 1048 27.48 33.40 -10.33
N GLN A 1049 27.46 32.06 -10.30
CA GLN A 1049 28.57 31.25 -10.79
C GLN A 1049 28.66 31.16 -12.31
N GLU A 1050 27.52 31.12 -13.01
CA GLU A 1050 27.45 31.04 -14.48
C GLU A 1050 27.55 32.43 -15.16
N GLY A 1051 27.62 33.52 -14.37
CA GLY A 1051 27.63 34.89 -14.87
C GLY A 1051 26.30 35.33 -15.49
N LEU A 1052 25.21 34.63 -15.17
CA LEU A 1052 23.86 34.94 -15.62
C LEU A 1052 23.22 35.98 -14.68
N PRO A 1053 22.34 36.85 -15.19
CA PRO A 1053 21.55 37.74 -14.33
C PRO A 1053 20.69 36.90 -13.36
N PRO A 1054 20.47 37.38 -12.12
CA PRO A 1054 19.62 36.68 -11.17
C PRO A 1054 18.22 36.47 -11.74
N ALA A 1055 17.63 35.30 -11.49
CA ALA A 1055 16.26 35.02 -11.88
C ALA A 1055 15.34 36.12 -11.34
N LYS A 1056 14.51 36.69 -12.22
CA LYS A 1056 13.56 37.74 -11.82
C LYS A 1056 12.51 37.13 -10.87
N PRO A 1057 12.14 37.83 -9.78
CA PRO A 1057 11.06 37.36 -8.93
C PRO A 1057 9.76 37.22 -9.73
N HIS A 1058 8.90 36.29 -9.34
CA HIS A 1058 7.60 36.14 -10.00
C HIS A 1058 6.79 37.44 -9.88
N LEU A 1059 6.25 37.92 -11.01
CA LEU A 1059 5.32 39.04 -10.99
C LEU A 1059 4.02 38.61 -10.33
N GLU A 1060 3.53 39.42 -9.39
CA GLU A 1060 2.24 39.19 -8.77
C GLU A 1060 1.19 40.12 -9.38
N THR A 1061 0.17 39.50 -9.97
CA THR A 1061 -0.98 40.22 -10.50
C THR A 1061 -2.10 40.22 -9.47
N ARG A 1062 -2.51 41.40 -9.03
CA ARG A 1062 -3.70 41.58 -8.19
C ARG A 1062 -4.91 41.95 -9.04
N VAL A 1063 -6.02 41.24 -8.85
CA VAL A 1063 -7.31 41.56 -9.49
C VAL A 1063 -8.24 42.14 -8.44
N ASP A 1064 -8.64 43.40 -8.61
CA ASP A 1064 -9.53 44.12 -7.71
C ASP A 1064 -10.78 44.62 -8.45
N ILE A 1065 -11.74 43.69 -8.58
CA ILE A 1065 -13.03 43.90 -9.25
C ILE A 1065 -14.14 43.54 -8.26
N LYS A 1066 -15.18 44.38 -8.17
CA LYS A 1066 -16.27 44.23 -7.20
C LYS A 1066 -17.30 43.19 -7.65
N VAL A 1067 -16.93 41.93 -7.64
CA VAL A 1067 -17.82 40.80 -7.92
C VAL A 1067 -17.88 39.85 -6.72
N ASP A 1068 -19.01 39.14 -6.60
CA ASP A 1068 -19.16 38.03 -5.65
C ASP A 1068 -18.47 36.79 -6.24
N ALA A 1069 -17.42 36.32 -5.57
CA ALA A 1069 -16.60 35.18 -6.01
C ALA A 1069 -16.19 34.35 -4.78
N TYR A 1070 -16.85 33.21 -4.58
CA TYR A 1070 -16.65 32.28 -3.47
C TYR A 1070 -17.24 30.89 -3.82
N LEU A 1071 -16.84 29.86 -3.09
CA LEU A 1071 -17.45 28.53 -3.07
C LEU A 1071 -18.57 28.51 -2.01
N PRO A 1072 -19.85 28.41 -2.41
CA PRO A 1072 -20.99 28.40 -1.49
C PRO A 1072 -21.01 27.16 -0.57
N ASP A 1073 -21.47 27.33 0.68
CA ASP A 1073 -21.59 26.24 1.68
C ASP A 1073 -22.60 25.16 1.27
N ASP A 1074 -23.58 25.51 0.44
CA ASP A 1074 -24.59 24.63 -0.12
C ASP A 1074 -24.10 23.84 -1.34
N TYR A 1075 -22.98 24.25 -1.96
CA TYR A 1075 -22.35 23.54 -3.07
C TYR A 1075 -21.21 22.63 -2.58
N VAL A 1076 -20.32 23.15 -1.72
CA VAL A 1076 -19.26 22.36 -1.07
C VAL A 1076 -19.47 22.41 0.44
N HIS A 1077 -20.10 21.37 0.99
CA HIS A 1077 -20.47 21.31 2.41
C HIS A 1077 -19.28 21.11 3.36
N ASP A 1078 -18.21 20.45 2.89
CA ASP A 1078 -17.06 20.12 3.72
C ASP A 1078 -15.95 21.19 3.61
N ASP A 1079 -15.53 21.72 4.75
CA ASP A 1079 -14.53 22.80 4.83
C ASP A 1079 -13.17 22.38 4.25
N ARG A 1080 -12.79 21.10 4.37
CA ARG A 1080 -11.52 20.59 3.88
C ARG A 1080 -11.53 20.50 2.36
N GLN A 1081 -12.58 19.94 1.77
CA GLN A 1081 -12.78 19.91 0.31
C GLN A 1081 -12.86 21.32 -0.28
N ARG A 1082 -13.55 22.25 0.40
CA ARG A 1082 -13.63 23.64 -0.03
C ARG A 1082 -12.26 24.30 -0.08
N MET A 1083 -11.43 24.05 0.93
CA MET A 1083 -10.05 24.55 0.98
C MET A 1083 -9.13 23.92 -0.09
N GLU A 1084 -9.32 22.64 -0.39
CA GLU A 1084 -8.67 21.93 -1.49
C GLU A 1084 -9.00 22.58 -2.83
N MET A 1085 -10.29 22.79 -3.12
CA MET A 1085 -10.76 23.43 -4.35
C MET A 1085 -10.27 24.87 -4.48
N TYR A 1086 -10.31 25.65 -3.38
CA TYR A 1086 -9.75 26.99 -3.37
C TYR A 1086 -8.25 27.02 -3.69
N LYS A 1087 -7.47 26.06 -3.17
CA LYS A 1087 -6.05 25.92 -3.54
C LYS A 1087 -5.87 25.55 -5.00
N ARG A 1088 -6.65 24.60 -5.50
CA ARG A 1088 -6.59 24.16 -6.90
C ARG A 1088 -6.89 25.32 -7.85
N ILE A 1089 -7.95 26.08 -7.60
CA ILE A 1089 -8.30 27.31 -8.34
C ILE A 1089 -7.19 28.37 -8.21
N ALA A 1090 -6.62 28.55 -7.01
CA ALA A 1090 -5.53 29.50 -6.81
C ALA A 1090 -4.22 29.08 -7.52
N SER A 1091 -4.04 27.79 -7.83
CA SER A 1091 -2.88 27.25 -8.54
C SER A 1091 -3.01 27.24 -10.07
N LEU A 1092 -4.15 27.68 -10.62
CA LEU A 1092 -4.40 27.74 -12.06
C LEU A 1092 -3.30 28.55 -12.77
N THR A 1093 -2.71 27.98 -13.84
CA THR A 1093 -1.67 28.61 -14.67
C THR A 1093 -1.98 28.64 -16.16
N THR A 1094 -2.85 27.75 -16.65
CA THR A 1094 -3.22 27.64 -18.06
C THR A 1094 -4.74 27.57 -18.25
N GLN A 1095 -5.19 27.77 -19.50
CA GLN A 1095 -6.59 27.58 -19.87
C GLN A 1095 -7.03 26.11 -19.76
N ALA A 1096 -6.14 25.16 -20.04
CA ALA A 1096 -6.41 23.74 -19.86
C ALA A 1096 -6.63 23.39 -18.38
N ASP A 1097 -5.86 24.02 -17.46
CA ASP A 1097 -6.06 23.85 -16.02
C ASP A 1097 -7.46 24.32 -15.59
N ARG A 1098 -7.97 25.40 -16.20
CA ARG A 1098 -9.32 25.90 -15.92
C ARG A 1098 -10.38 24.87 -16.30
N GLU A 1099 -10.26 24.30 -17.49
CA GLU A 1099 -11.17 23.28 -18.01
C GLU A 1099 -11.13 22.04 -17.12
N ASP A 1100 -9.94 21.55 -16.78
CA ASP A 1100 -9.75 20.42 -15.86
C ASP A 1100 -10.39 20.66 -14.48
N ILE A 1101 -10.21 21.84 -13.89
CA ILE A 1101 -10.83 22.18 -12.60
C ILE A 1101 -12.36 22.30 -12.73
N THR A 1102 -12.84 22.82 -13.86
CA THR A 1102 -14.29 22.95 -14.09
C THR A 1102 -14.93 21.56 -14.22
N ASP A 1103 -14.30 20.67 -14.98
CA ASP A 1103 -14.72 19.28 -15.13
C ASP A 1103 -14.67 18.54 -13.78
N GLU A 1104 -13.62 18.77 -12.98
CA GLU A 1104 -13.51 18.22 -11.63
C GLU A 1104 -14.59 18.74 -10.67
N LEU A 1105 -14.93 20.03 -10.72
CA LEU A 1105 -16.01 20.60 -9.91
C LEU A 1105 -17.38 20.04 -10.32
N LEU A 1106 -17.62 19.92 -11.63
CA LEU A 1106 -18.82 19.31 -12.18
C LEU A 1106 -18.97 17.86 -11.72
N ASP A 1107 -17.88 17.11 -11.82
CA ASP A 1107 -17.84 15.69 -11.49
C ASP A 1107 -18.01 15.43 -9.98
N ARG A 1108 -17.33 16.20 -9.12
CA ARG A 1108 -17.34 15.98 -7.66
C ARG A 1108 -18.57 16.55 -6.95
N PHE A 1109 -19.14 17.65 -7.46
CA PHE A 1109 -20.15 18.44 -6.73
C PHE A 1109 -21.41 18.76 -7.56
N GLY A 1110 -21.45 18.42 -8.86
CA GLY A 1110 -22.57 18.73 -9.75
C GLY A 1110 -22.46 20.12 -10.39
N GLU A 1111 -23.58 20.65 -10.90
CA GLU A 1111 -23.60 21.89 -11.69
C GLU A 1111 -22.93 23.08 -10.98
N VAL A 1112 -22.01 23.76 -11.68
CA VAL A 1112 -21.20 24.85 -11.12
C VAL A 1112 -22.05 26.12 -10.97
N PRO A 1113 -22.20 26.69 -9.75
CA PRO A 1113 -22.98 27.91 -9.55
C PRO A 1113 -22.33 29.14 -10.21
N PRO A 1114 -23.11 30.16 -10.61
CA PRO A 1114 -22.59 31.37 -11.26
C PRO A 1114 -21.52 32.14 -10.45
N VAL A 1115 -21.59 32.04 -9.11
CA VAL A 1115 -20.62 32.64 -8.20
C VAL A 1115 -19.26 31.93 -8.26
N VAL A 1116 -19.26 30.62 -8.50
CA VAL A 1116 -18.06 29.80 -8.69
C VAL A 1116 -17.48 30.01 -10.08
N GLU A 1117 -18.30 30.13 -11.12
CA GLU A 1117 -17.84 30.56 -12.45
C GLU A 1117 -17.13 31.92 -12.40
N THR A 1118 -17.69 32.87 -11.64
CA THR A 1118 -17.09 34.19 -11.41
C THR A 1118 -15.73 34.07 -10.73
N LEU A 1119 -15.57 33.14 -9.78
CA LEU A 1119 -14.28 32.86 -9.12
C LEU A 1119 -13.24 32.30 -10.10
N LEU A 1120 -13.64 31.39 -10.99
CA LEU A 1120 -12.78 30.86 -12.06
C LEU A 1120 -12.38 31.96 -13.05
N ASP A 1121 -13.31 32.85 -13.42
CA ASP A 1121 -13.02 34.00 -14.28
C ASP A 1121 -12.01 34.96 -13.64
N VAL A 1122 -12.11 35.25 -12.33
CA VAL A 1122 -11.12 36.07 -11.61
C VAL A 1122 -9.74 35.41 -11.65
N ALA A 1123 -9.67 34.10 -11.39
CA ALA A 1123 -8.41 33.35 -11.44
C ALA A 1123 -7.80 33.35 -12.86
N GLN A 1124 -8.63 33.19 -13.90
CA GLN A 1124 -8.19 33.21 -15.30
C GLN A 1124 -7.68 34.59 -15.72
N VAL A 1125 -8.38 35.68 -15.36
CA VAL A 1125 -7.92 37.05 -15.63
C VAL A 1125 -6.58 37.30 -14.95
N ARG A 1126 -6.40 36.85 -13.71
CA ARG A 1126 -5.13 36.95 -12.98
C ARG A 1126 -4.00 36.28 -13.75
N VAL A 1127 -4.21 35.06 -14.27
CA VAL A 1127 -3.20 34.30 -15.03
C VAL A 1127 -2.86 34.99 -16.36
N LEU A 1128 -3.87 35.34 -17.15
CA LEU A 1128 -3.67 35.98 -18.45
C LEU A 1128 -2.97 37.34 -18.30
N ALA A 1129 -3.36 38.11 -17.29
CA ALA A 1129 -2.75 39.40 -16.98
C ALA A 1129 -1.30 39.23 -16.47
N ASN A 1130 -0.99 38.18 -15.71
CA ASN A 1130 0.38 37.87 -15.28
C ASN A 1130 1.30 37.59 -16.48
N GLN A 1131 0.85 36.77 -17.43
CA GLN A 1131 1.58 36.47 -18.67
C GLN A 1131 1.89 37.74 -19.51
N LEU A 1132 1.05 38.77 -19.40
CA LEU A 1132 1.22 40.06 -20.07
C LEU A 1132 2.08 41.05 -19.28
N GLY A 1133 2.61 40.68 -18.12
CA GLY A 1133 3.39 41.56 -17.27
C GLY A 1133 2.55 42.58 -16.49
N VAL A 1134 1.25 42.33 -16.27
CA VAL A 1134 0.35 43.22 -15.52
C VAL A 1134 0.44 42.96 -14.02
N SER A 1135 0.66 44.01 -13.24
CA SER A 1135 0.73 43.97 -11.76
C SER A 1135 -0.61 44.18 -11.06
N LEU A 1136 -1.51 44.95 -11.66
CA LEU A 1136 -2.80 45.30 -11.06
C LEU A 1136 -3.89 45.43 -12.12
N VAL A 1137 -5.03 44.78 -11.90
CA VAL A 1137 -6.25 44.88 -12.69
C VAL A 1137 -7.34 45.49 -11.82
N THR A 1138 -7.94 46.60 -12.24
CA THR A 1138 -9.02 47.30 -11.50
C THR A 1138 -10.15 47.71 -12.42
N TYR A 1139 -11.39 47.59 -11.96
CA TYR A 1139 -12.54 48.15 -12.68
C TYR A 1139 -12.89 49.55 -12.17
N LYS A 1140 -13.12 50.49 -13.09
CA LYS A 1140 -13.65 51.83 -12.81
C LYS A 1140 -15.03 51.99 -13.44
N ARG A 1141 -15.92 52.69 -12.72
CA ARG A 1141 -17.27 53.02 -13.19
C ARG A 1141 -17.25 53.65 -14.59
N GLY A 1142 -18.17 53.23 -15.44
CA GLY A 1142 -18.25 53.65 -16.85
C GLY A 1142 -17.62 52.68 -17.84
N GLY A 1143 -17.36 51.42 -17.44
CA GLY A 1143 -16.91 50.37 -18.36
C GLY A 1143 -15.40 50.34 -18.62
N PHE A 1144 -14.59 50.79 -17.67
CA PHE A 1144 -13.13 50.86 -17.82
C PHE A 1144 -12.46 49.78 -16.97
N LEU A 1145 -11.82 48.81 -17.62
CA LEU A 1145 -10.88 47.90 -16.95
C LEU A 1145 -9.45 48.45 -17.13
N VAL A 1146 -8.82 48.81 -16.01
CA VAL A 1146 -7.50 49.42 -15.94
C VAL A 1146 -6.48 48.38 -15.51
N MET A 1147 -5.49 48.14 -16.37
CA MET A 1147 -4.41 47.17 -16.17
C MET A 1147 -3.06 47.89 -16.11
N LYS A 1148 -2.35 47.79 -14.99
CA LYS A 1148 -1.05 48.43 -14.80
C LYS A 1148 0.10 47.46 -15.12
N LEU A 1149 0.85 47.76 -16.16
CA LEU A 1149 1.99 46.98 -16.64
C LEU A 1149 3.23 47.23 -15.76
N ASN A 1150 4.05 46.20 -15.58
CA ASN A 1150 5.36 46.30 -14.97
C ASN A 1150 6.43 46.24 -16.06
N ALA A 1151 7.18 47.33 -16.25
CA ALA A 1151 8.17 47.49 -17.31
C ALA A 1151 9.25 46.38 -17.34
N GLU A 1152 9.55 45.74 -16.20
CA GLU A 1152 10.54 44.66 -16.12
C GLU A 1152 10.04 43.31 -16.66
N TYR A 1153 8.71 43.13 -16.78
CA TYR A 1153 8.04 41.88 -17.14
C TYR A 1153 7.19 41.99 -18.40
N MET A 1154 7.29 43.11 -19.12
CA MET A 1154 6.55 43.28 -20.38
C MET A 1154 7.07 42.32 -21.46
N PRO A 1155 6.18 41.71 -22.26
CA PRO A 1155 6.55 40.98 -23.46
C PRO A 1155 7.35 41.87 -24.43
N ASP A 1156 8.12 41.26 -25.34
CA ASP A 1156 8.88 42.01 -26.35
C ASP A 1156 8.01 43.05 -27.06
N GLN A 1157 8.42 44.33 -26.96
CA GLN A 1157 7.67 45.47 -27.49
C GLN A 1157 7.44 45.36 -29.01
N ALA A 1158 8.34 44.68 -29.73
CA ALA A 1158 8.23 44.44 -31.16
C ALA A 1158 7.10 43.45 -31.53
N ALA A 1159 6.76 42.52 -30.63
CA ALA A 1159 5.67 41.56 -30.82
C ALA A 1159 4.35 42.01 -30.17
N PHE A 1160 4.44 42.74 -29.05
CA PHE A 1160 3.30 43.17 -28.24
C PHE A 1160 2.42 44.21 -28.95
N ILE A 1161 3.02 45.25 -29.55
CA ILE A 1161 2.28 46.35 -30.19
C ILE A 1161 1.47 45.86 -31.42
N PRO A 1162 2.04 45.05 -32.34
CA PRO A 1162 1.26 44.48 -33.45
C PRO A 1162 0.16 43.52 -33.00
N ALA A 1163 0.43 42.68 -31.98
CA ALA A 1163 -0.56 41.75 -31.44
C ALA A 1163 -1.76 42.48 -30.82
N MET A 1164 -1.52 43.56 -30.08
CA MET A 1164 -2.58 44.40 -29.52
C MET A 1164 -3.48 45.00 -30.61
N ALA A 1165 -2.89 45.51 -31.69
CA ALA A 1165 -3.63 46.08 -32.82
C ALA A 1165 -4.52 45.05 -33.56
N MET A 1166 -4.18 43.75 -33.48
CA MET A 1166 -4.93 42.65 -34.10
C MET A 1166 -5.99 42.02 -33.18
N THR A 1167 -6.00 42.36 -31.88
CA THR A 1167 -6.81 41.65 -30.89
C THR A 1167 -8.23 42.22 -30.75
N ASP A 1168 -8.35 43.46 -30.26
CA ASP A 1168 -9.65 44.13 -30.08
C ASP A 1168 -9.46 45.65 -30.09
N LYS A 1169 -10.33 46.39 -30.78
CA LYS A 1169 -10.26 47.87 -30.88
C LYS A 1169 -10.56 48.57 -29.55
N ARG A 1170 -11.20 47.87 -28.61
CA ARG A 1170 -11.53 48.36 -27.25
C ARG A 1170 -10.33 48.33 -26.31
N LEU A 1171 -9.26 47.63 -26.67
CA LEU A 1171 -8.02 47.54 -25.91
C LEU A 1171 -7.03 48.60 -26.38
N MET A 1172 -6.67 49.54 -25.52
CA MET A 1172 -5.81 50.67 -25.86
C MET A 1172 -4.82 51.04 -24.75
N PRO A 1173 -3.62 51.52 -25.09
CA PRO A 1173 -2.71 52.10 -24.11
C PRO A 1173 -3.25 53.45 -23.63
N SER A 1174 -3.04 53.77 -22.35
CA SER A 1174 -3.42 55.07 -21.80
C SER A 1174 -2.57 56.19 -22.40
N THR A 1175 -3.19 57.29 -22.80
CA THR A 1175 -2.52 58.48 -23.34
C THR A 1175 -1.76 59.28 -22.29
N THR A 1176 -2.04 59.07 -21.00
CA THR A 1176 -1.45 59.81 -19.88
C THR A 1176 -0.41 59.02 -19.09
N ALA A 1177 -0.38 57.69 -19.24
CA ALA A 1177 0.52 56.79 -18.52
C ALA A 1177 0.87 55.59 -19.43
N PRO A 1178 2.08 55.55 -20.03
CA PRO A 1178 2.45 54.53 -21.01
C PRO A 1178 2.55 53.10 -20.42
N ASP A 1179 2.57 52.98 -19.10
CA ASP A 1179 2.55 51.73 -18.32
C ASP A 1179 1.12 51.24 -17.99
N VAL A 1180 0.08 51.81 -18.61
CA VAL A 1180 -1.33 51.44 -18.33
C VAL A 1180 -2.05 51.02 -19.61
N LEU A 1181 -2.66 49.84 -19.57
CA LEU A 1181 -3.52 49.28 -20.60
C LEU A 1181 -4.99 49.42 -20.16
N LEU A 1182 -5.86 49.85 -21.07
CA LEU A 1182 -7.28 50.07 -20.83
C LEU A 1182 -8.11 49.19 -21.76
N LEU A 1183 -9.04 48.42 -21.20
CA LEU A 1183 -10.13 47.81 -21.95
C LEU A 1183 -11.40 48.63 -21.67
N VAL A 1184 -11.99 49.19 -22.72
CA VAL A 1184 -13.10 50.14 -22.61
C VAL A 1184 -14.35 49.61 -23.30
N ASP A 1185 -15.38 49.33 -22.50
CA ASP A 1185 -16.72 49.05 -22.99
C ASP A 1185 -17.79 49.67 -22.05
N PRO A 1186 -18.34 50.85 -22.39
CA PRO A 1186 -19.27 51.57 -21.53
C PRO A 1186 -20.64 50.88 -21.37
N THR A 1187 -20.91 49.81 -22.13
CA THR A 1187 -22.16 49.04 -22.03
C THR A 1187 -22.10 47.90 -21.00
N LEU A 1188 -20.90 47.57 -20.50
CA LEU A 1188 -20.67 46.41 -19.65
C LEU A 1188 -20.51 46.77 -18.17
N GLY A 1189 -21.26 46.06 -17.32
CA GLY A 1189 -21.10 46.07 -15.86
C GLY A 1189 -19.92 45.22 -15.39
N GLU A 1190 -19.68 45.21 -14.07
CA GLU A 1190 -18.51 44.57 -13.44
C GLU A 1190 -18.37 43.06 -13.77
N TYR A 1191 -19.47 42.30 -13.76
CA TYR A 1191 -19.48 40.86 -14.11
C TYR A 1191 -19.21 40.61 -15.60
N ALA A 1192 -19.96 41.26 -16.49
CA ALA A 1192 -19.80 41.05 -17.94
C ALA A 1192 -18.45 41.54 -18.46
N MET A 1193 -17.88 42.58 -17.84
CA MET A 1193 -16.54 43.06 -18.16
C MET A 1193 -15.45 42.05 -17.78
N LEU A 1194 -15.62 41.28 -16.70
CA LEU A 1194 -14.69 40.24 -16.28
C LEU A 1194 -14.64 39.10 -17.33
N SER A 1195 -15.79 38.56 -17.72
CA SER A 1195 -15.84 37.47 -18.71
C SER A 1195 -15.37 37.92 -20.10
N GLU A 1196 -15.63 39.17 -20.49
CA GLU A 1196 -15.05 39.73 -21.72
C GLU A 1196 -13.54 39.95 -21.62
N ALA A 1197 -13.01 40.30 -20.44
CA ALA A 1197 -11.57 40.43 -20.23
C ALA A 1197 -10.85 39.10 -20.42
N VAL A 1198 -11.43 37.98 -19.97
CA VAL A 1198 -10.89 36.62 -20.23
C VAL A 1198 -10.72 36.39 -21.73
N LYS A 1199 -11.76 36.67 -22.54
CA LYS A 1199 -11.73 36.47 -23.99
C LYS A 1199 -10.71 37.36 -24.69
N VAL A 1200 -10.67 38.65 -24.33
CA VAL A 1200 -9.79 39.64 -24.97
C VAL A 1200 -8.33 39.39 -24.62
N LEU A 1201 -8.02 39.11 -23.35
CA LEU A 1201 -6.64 38.82 -22.92
C LEU A 1201 -6.15 37.46 -23.42
N GLY A 1202 -7.03 36.45 -23.52
CA GLY A 1202 -6.69 35.16 -24.13
C GLY A 1202 -6.27 35.30 -25.58
N LYS A 1203 -7.07 36.01 -26.40
CA LYS A 1203 -6.73 36.31 -27.80
C LYS A 1203 -5.45 37.13 -27.94
N LEU A 1204 -5.19 38.04 -27.00
CA LEU A 1204 -3.95 38.82 -27.00
C LEU A 1204 -2.73 37.92 -26.84
N ASN A 1205 -2.76 36.99 -25.88
CA ASN A 1205 -1.65 36.05 -25.64
C ASN A 1205 -1.41 35.13 -26.85
N GLU A 1206 -2.47 34.58 -27.46
CA GLU A 1206 -2.35 33.78 -28.69
C GLU A 1206 -1.72 34.55 -29.85
N ASN A 1207 -2.12 35.82 -30.03
CA ASN A 1207 -1.57 36.69 -31.06
C ASN A 1207 -0.09 37.02 -30.81
N ILE A 1208 0.30 37.26 -29.54
CA ILE A 1208 1.70 37.48 -29.15
C ILE A 1208 2.55 36.24 -29.47
N GLU A 1209 2.09 35.04 -29.10
CA GLU A 1209 2.80 33.80 -29.43
C GLU A 1209 2.97 33.60 -30.94
N THR A 1210 1.92 33.90 -31.71
CA THR A 1210 1.94 33.77 -33.17
C THR A 1210 2.97 34.72 -33.80
N MET A 1211 3.09 35.94 -33.27
CA MET A 1211 4.09 36.92 -33.73
C MET A 1211 5.51 36.51 -33.36
N LEU A 1212 5.73 36.02 -32.13
CA LEU A 1212 7.02 35.50 -31.68
C LEU A 1212 7.47 34.29 -32.52
N LYS A 1213 6.54 33.39 -32.89
CA LYS A 1213 6.82 32.26 -33.80
C LYS A 1213 7.18 32.72 -35.22
N LYS A 1214 6.59 33.82 -35.72
CA LYS A 1214 6.95 34.42 -37.03
C LYS A 1214 8.32 35.09 -37.00
N GLN A 1215 8.68 35.81 -35.94
CA GLN A 1215 10.02 36.39 -35.77
C GLN A 1215 11.12 35.30 -35.75
N LYS A 1216 10.93 34.22 -34.96
CA LYS A 1216 11.88 33.09 -34.93
C LYS A 1216 12.05 32.37 -36.27
N LYS A 1217 11.04 32.40 -37.15
CA LYS A 1217 11.15 31.88 -38.54
C LYS A 1217 11.84 32.85 -39.49
N GLY A 1218 11.70 34.17 -39.28
CA GLY A 1218 12.38 35.20 -40.06
C GLY A 1218 13.89 35.25 -39.81
N GLU A 1219 14.33 35.14 -38.56
CA GLU A 1219 15.76 35.10 -38.19
C GLU A 1219 16.50 33.87 -38.75
N LYS A 1220 15.78 32.75 -38.99
CA LYS A 1220 16.33 31.57 -39.67
C LYS A 1220 16.56 31.75 -41.17
N HIS A 1221 15.98 32.78 -41.79
CA HIS A 1221 16.19 33.09 -43.21
C HIS A 1221 17.24 34.17 -43.46
N GLU A 1222 17.55 35.02 -42.48
CA GLU A 1222 18.66 36.00 -42.59
C GLU A 1222 20.03 35.40 -42.25
N ASN A 1223 20.09 34.24 -41.60
CA ASN A 1223 21.33 33.51 -41.29
C ASN A 1223 21.61 32.32 -42.24
N THR A 1224 21.04 32.31 -43.44
CA THR A 1224 21.36 31.36 -44.53
C THR A 1224 21.85 32.05 -45.78
#